data_AF-A0A1Y1MAJ5-F1
#
_entry.id   AF-A0A1Y1MAJ5-F1
#
_cell.length_a   1.000
_cell.length_b   1.000
_cell.length_c   1.000
_cell.angle_alpha   90.00
_cell.angle_beta   90.00
_cell.angle_gamma   90.00
#
_symmetry.space_group_name_H-M   'P 1'
#
loop_
_entity.id
_entity.type
_entity.pdbx_description
1 polymer ?
#
loop_
_entity_poly.entity_id
_entity_poly.type
_entity_poly.pdbx_seq_one_letter_code
_entity_poly.pdbx_strand_id
1 'polypeptide(L)'
;MAKFIIEREFVKNVKRFGLRGRSIQFRLKQIPPNENSLLWIKGAIREIVRYACDKISAEDMIGFTFCSKKFSRGEGYLKFQRADSVHFDDIWELISSIYQSNSVGLSTDTFCLEVTIVRPPLGRGRMANNKYSSFEEECAARQGIVCIKNVDNLCLPRALVVAIANTTDDPDYQNIRKDIAQIQYKKAKQLMQEADIEIGRNGAGLPELEKFQSHLNNFKIVVYNYGSKGRDLIFEGDSEATLKINLLYYNNHYNVITSLTAAFACVYFCDKCHVGYNNKFDHKCVGVCSSCKHSPPCDRGQAINCPDCCRYFVSKTCFDKHKELGHKEHKTICEKIFKCKTCYKTVRKGTDHKCNSYYCKTCKKSRPDDHLCYMPVDNSSPNLKDFLFIFYDLECTQDKKFSELKTLHEPNLCVFNQRCEMCLNDPLEKIICNNCAVRRQILKFSDVIERFVHYILEIKKRFKRVIVLAHNGQAYDHQFILNYILTKTKFKPEMIMRGSKIISMYIDNVTFLDSLNYFPMALAKLPKAFGLKDNFRKGYFPYHFNTLENQNYIGPYPDMEYYGPNTMMADDREKFILWYNENKDKVFDMQKEIVTYCVLDVDILTLACLKFRESLIKAGNVCPFSEACTIASSRNKLFRRNFLKPDTIGLIPRHGYRYRDKQPKIAIEWFIWEVKVREINILHADKGKEMVLAGLSVDGYCTETNQVFEMMGCFYHGCTQCFKNDRDKPVYNNSDQTMNLRYPFEDRSVTRS
;
A
#
# COMPACT_ATOMS: atom_id res chain seq x y z
N MET A 1 -31.94 -10.23 -29.30
CA MET A 1 -30.65 -10.15 -30.01
C MET A 1 -30.13 -8.72 -29.87
N ALA A 2 -28.83 -8.49 -29.63
CA ALA A 2 -28.28 -7.14 -29.46
C ALA A 2 -28.46 -6.30 -30.74
N LYS A 3 -28.95 -5.05 -30.61
CA LYS A 3 -29.25 -4.13 -31.72
C LYS A 3 -28.04 -3.35 -32.25
N PHE A 4 -26.85 -3.61 -31.71
CA PHE A 4 -25.60 -2.94 -32.06
C PHE A 4 -24.45 -3.93 -32.32
N ILE A 5 -23.35 -3.42 -32.88
CA ILE A 5 -22.07 -4.10 -33.10
C ILE A 5 -20.97 -3.23 -32.49
N ILE A 6 -20.03 -3.85 -31.76
CA ILE A 6 -18.81 -3.17 -31.30
C ILE A 6 -17.82 -3.17 -32.47
N GLU A 7 -17.54 -1.99 -33.00
CA GLU A 7 -16.68 -1.83 -34.17
C GLU A 7 -15.21 -1.81 -33.77
N ARG A 8 -14.89 -1.08 -32.69
CA ARG A 8 -13.53 -0.97 -32.20
C ARG A 8 -13.52 -0.66 -30.72
N GLU A 9 -12.57 -1.26 -30.01
CA GLU A 9 -12.21 -0.88 -28.66
C GLU A 9 -10.73 -0.47 -28.65
N PHE A 10 -10.44 0.70 -28.10
CA PHE A 10 -9.09 1.24 -28.05
C PHE A 10 -8.89 2.19 -26.88
N VAL A 11 -7.64 2.51 -26.60
CA VAL A 11 -7.27 3.44 -25.53
C VAL A 11 -6.81 4.74 -26.15
N LYS A 12 -7.40 5.87 -25.74
CA LYS A 12 -7.00 7.20 -26.21
C LYS A 12 -6.65 8.13 -25.04
N ASN A 13 -5.76 9.09 -25.28
CA ASN A 13 -5.43 10.09 -24.27
C ASN A 13 -6.54 11.15 -24.22
N VAL A 14 -7.19 11.29 -23.07
CA VAL A 14 -8.26 12.27 -22.85
C VAL A 14 -7.65 13.51 -22.24
N LYS A 15 -7.35 14.50 -23.11
CA LYS A 15 -6.65 15.76 -22.74
C LYS A 15 -7.27 16.47 -21.53
N ARG A 16 -8.59 16.44 -21.38
CA ARG A 16 -9.33 17.06 -20.25
C ARG A 16 -8.88 16.54 -18.89
N PHE A 17 -8.50 15.26 -18.80
CA PHE A 17 -8.04 14.64 -17.55
C PHE A 17 -6.52 14.39 -17.54
N GLY A 18 -5.84 14.49 -18.69
CA GLY A 18 -4.43 14.08 -18.82
C GLY A 18 -4.21 12.57 -18.64
N LEU A 19 -5.24 11.75 -18.92
CA LEU A 19 -5.27 10.31 -18.65
C LEU A 19 -5.61 9.49 -19.89
N ARG A 20 -5.19 8.23 -19.89
CA ARG A 20 -5.63 7.23 -20.86
C ARG A 20 -7.05 6.75 -20.51
N GLY A 21 -8.00 7.00 -21.41
CA GLY A 21 -9.38 6.50 -21.33
C GLY A 21 -9.62 5.31 -22.26
N ARG A 22 -10.50 4.41 -21.85
CA ARG A 22 -11.00 3.30 -22.69
C ARG A 22 -12.14 3.84 -23.55
N SER A 23 -11.97 3.78 -24.86
CA SER A 23 -12.98 4.18 -25.84
C SER A 23 -13.55 2.93 -26.53
N ILE A 24 -14.88 2.87 -26.61
CA ILE A 24 -15.61 1.81 -27.31
C ILE A 24 -16.48 2.47 -28.37
N GLN A 25 -16.28 2.10 -29.63
CA GLN A 25 -17.07 2.56 -30.77
C GLN A 25 -18.12 1.52 -31.13
N PHE A 26 -19.36 1.98 -31.24
CA PHE A 26 -20.54 1.19 -31.53
C PHE A 26 -21.15 1.61 -32.86
N ARG A 27 -21.58 0.61 -33.63
CA ARG A 27 -22.36 0.78 -34.86
C ARG A 27 -23.73 0.13 -34.69
N LEU A 28 -24.78 0.77 -35.18
CA LEU A 28 -26.13 0.22 -35.13
C LEU A 28 -26.31 -0.86 -36.21
N LYS A 29 -27.06 -1.93 -35.91
CA LYS A 29 -27.46 -2.91 -36.93
C LYS A 29 -28.54 -2.32 -37.84
N GLN A 30 -28.62 -2.82 -39.07
CA GLN A 30 -29.67 -2.42 -40.02
C GLN A 30 -31.06 -2.63 -39.43
N ILE A 31 -31.94 -1.66 -39.70
CA ILE A 31 -33.33 -1.67 -39.24
C ILE A 31 -34.08 -2.79 -40.00
N PRO A 32 -34.74 -3.72 -39.32
CA PRO A 32 -35.59 -4.71 -39.98
C PRO A 32 -36.71 -4.03 -40.80
N PRO A 33 -37.14 -4.60 -41.95
CA PRO A 33 -38.09 -3.95 -42.87
C PRO A 33 -39.45 -3.56 -42.26
N ASN A 34 -39.83 -4.20 -41.15
CA ASN A 34 -41.14 -4.04 -40.50
C ASN A 34 -41.09 -3.25 -39.18
N GLU A 35 -39.95 -2.63 -38.84
CA GLU A 35 -39.78 -1.90 -37.57
C GLU A 35 -39.72 -0.38 -37.75
N ASN A 36 -40.34 0.36 -36.83
CA ASN A 36 -40.26 1.81 -36.80
C ASN A 36 -38.81 2.26 -36.54
N SER A 37 -38.24 3.00 -37.50
CA SER A 37 -36.84 3.40 -37.49
C SER A 37 -36.42 4.17 -36.24
N LEU A 38 -37.30 5.06 -35.72
CA LEU A 38 -37.01 5.88 -34.55
C LEU A 38 -37.00 5.02 -33.27
N LEU A 39 -37.98 4.12 -33.12
CA LEU A 39 -38.08 3.22 -31.97
C LEU A 39 -36.93 2.20 -31.95
N TRP A 40 -36.50 1.71 -33.11
CA TRP A 40 -35.34 0.83 -33.23
C TRP A 40 -34.05 1.50 -32.73
N ILE A 41 -33.77 2.71 -33.21
CA ILE A 41 -32.59 3.49 -32.82
C ILE A 41 -32.64 3.84 -31.33
N LYS A 42 -33.79 4.27 -30.81
CA LYS A 42 -33.99 4.57 -29.38
C LYS A 42 -33.69 3.35 -28.51
N GLY A 43 -34.17 2.17 -28.92
CA GLY A 43 -33.88 0.91 -28.25
C GLY A 43 -32.39 0.54 -28.31
N ALA A 44 -31.74 0.71 -29.46
CA ALA A 44 -30.34 0.36 -29.63
C ALA A 44 -29.40 1.24 -28.80
N ILE A 45 -29.66 2.56 -28.72
CA ILE A 45 -28.89 3.47 -27.86
C ILE A 45 -29.07 3.12 -26.39
N ARG A 46 -30.29 2.74 -25.97
CA ARG A 46 -30.56 2.31 -24.59
C ARG A 46 -29.77 1.06 -24.22
N GLU A 47 -29.67 0.10 -25.13
CA GLU A 47 -28.84 -1.09 -24.95
C GLU A 47 -27.35 -0.73 -24.86
N ILE A 48 -26.86 0.21 -25.67
CA ILE A 48 -25.45 0.66 -25.63
C ILE A 48 -25.13 1.38 -24.32
N VAL A 49 -26.00 2.30 -23.85
CA VAL A 49 -25.81 3.01 -22.57
C VAL A 49 -25.79 2.01 -21.41
N ARG A 50 -26.72 1.04 -21.41
CA ARG A 50 -26.73 -0.02 -20.41
C ARG A 50 -25.47 -0.88 -20.46
N TYR A 51 -24.98 -1.22 -21.65
CA TYR A 51 -23.74 -1.98 -21.81
C TYR A 51 -22.50 -1.19 -21.35
N ALA A 52 -22.43 0.10 -21.67
CA ALA A 52 -21.36 0.99 -21.26
C ALA A 52 -21.31 1.20 -19.74
N CYS A 53 -22.48 1.26 -19.10
CA CYS A 53 -22.61 1.40 -17.65
C CYS A 53 -22.52 0.06 -16.90
N ASP A 54 -22.51 -1.09 -17.61
CA ASP A 54 -22.33 -2.39 -17.01
C ASP A 54 -20.84 -2.61 -16.67
N LYS A 55 -20.54 -2.99 -15.42
CA LYS A 55 -19.18 -3.28 -14.90
C LYS A 55 -18.20 -2.10 -14.80
N ILE A 56 -18.70 -0.88 -14.63
CA ILE A 56 -17.89 0.30 -14.27
C ILE A 56 -18.24 0.81 -12.87
N SER A 57 -17.33 1.56 -12.24
CA SER A 57 -17.55 2.11 -10.90
C SER A 57 -18.46 3.33 -10.97
N ALA A 58 -19.24 3.60 -9.91
CA ALA A 58 -20.07 4.80 -9.83
C ALA A 58 -19.24 6.11 -9.94
N GLU A 59 -17.97 6.04 -9.55
CA GLU A 59 -17.02 7.17 -9.61
C GLU A 59 -16.27 7.30 -10.95
N ASP A 60 -16.46 6.38 -11.90
CA ASP A 60 -15.83 6.47 -13.22
C ASP A 60 -16.46 7.62 -14.03
N MET A 61 -15.65 8.33 -14.83
CA MET A 61 -16.13 9.41 -15.68
C MET A 61 -16.47 8.87 -17.08
N ILE A 62 -17.70 9.04 -17.53
CA ILE A 62 -18.17 8.62 -18.86
C ILE A 62 -18.46 9.85 -19.71
N GLY A 63 -17.99 9.84 -20.95
CA GLY A 63 -18.38 10.78 -21.99
C GLY A 63 -18.91 10.03 -23.21
N PHE A 64 -19.89 10.62 -23.89
CA PHE A 64 -20.46 10.10 -25.13
C PHE A 64 -20.07 11.03 -26.27
N THR A 65 -19.64 10.47 -27.38
CA THR A 65 -19.37 11.20 -28.62
C THR A 65 -20.09 10.48 -29.73
N PHE A 66 -20.78 11.21 -30.59
CA PHE A 66 -21.49 10.60 -31.71
C PHE A 66 -21.19 11.38 -32.98
N CYS A 67 -20.98 10.63 -34.04
CA CYS A 67 -20.66 11.16 -35.35
C CYS A 67 -21.48 10.45 -36.42
N SER A 68 -21.83 11.20 -37.46
CA SER A 68 -22.42 10.67 -38.69
C SER A 68 -21.86 11.43 -39.88
N LYS A 69 -21.59 10.73 -40.98
CA LYS A 69 -21.17 11.36 -42.25
C LYS A 69 -22.16 12.41 -42.77
N LYS A 70 -23.40 12.41 -42.27
CA LYS A 70 -24.47 13.34 -42.68
C LYS A 70 -24.63 14.57 -41.76
N PHE A 71 -23.85 14.71 -40.69
CA PHE A 71 -23.95 15.88 -39.81
C PHE A 71 -23.21 17.09 -40.41
N SER A 72 -23.97 18.13 -40.76
CA SER A 72 -23.43 19.39 -41.31
C SER A 72 -22.63 20.22 -40.29
N ARG A 73 -22.81 19.98 -38.99
CA ARG A 73 -22.19 20.75 -37.87
C ARG A 73 -21.07 20.02 -37.09
N GLY A 74 -20.58 18.87 -37.58
CA GLY A 74 -19.53 18.09 -36.90
C GLY A 74 -20.04 17.19 -35.76
N GLU A 75 -19.10 16.58 -35.03
CA GLU A 75 -19.36 15.60 -33.96
C GLU A 75 -20.13 16.22 -32.78
N GLY A 76 -21.16 15.54 -32.30
CA GLY A 76 -21.84 15.90 -31.05
C GLY A 76 -21.20 15.17 -29.87
N TYR A 77 -21.07 15.84 -28.72
CA TYR A 77 -20.52 15.22 -27.52
C TYR A 77 -21.34 15.57 -26.29
N LEU A 78 -21.57 14.57 -25.44
CA LEU A 78 -22.01 14.78 -24.07
C LEU A 78 -20.78 15.00 -23.19
N LYS A 79 -20.82 16.04 -22.35
CA LYS A 79 -19.74 16.32 -21.40
C LYS A 79 -19.54 15.10 -20.48
N PHE A 80 -18.29 14.85 -20.10
CA PHE A 80 -17.99 13.82 -19.11
C PHE A 80 -18.76 14.06 -17.80
N GLN A 81 -19.49 13.03 -17.36
CA GLN A 81 -20.25 12.99 -16.11
C GLN A 81 -19.89 11.70 -15.35
N ARG A 82 -20.23 11.64 -14.06
CA ARG A 82 -20.06 10.42 -13.27
C ARG A 82 -20.99 9.33 -13.79
N ALA A 83 -20.55 8.08 -13.77
CA ALA A 83 -21.32 6.94 -14.25
C ALA A 83 -22.72 6.81 -13.61
N ASP A 84 -22.85 7.15 -12.33
CA ASP A 84 -24.11 7.14 -11.58
C ASP A 84 -25.09 8.28 -11.93
N SER A 85 -24.58 9.31 -12.61
CA SER A 85 -25.33 10.51 -12.98
C SER A 85 -25.72 10.52 -14.46
N VAL A 86 -25.44 9.44 -15.20
CA VAL A 86 -25.76 9.31 -16.62
C VAL A 86 -27.18 8.76 -16.78
N HIS A 87 -28.11 9.58 -17.26
CA HIS A 87 -29.45 9.14 -17.62
C HIS A 87 -29.59 8.97 -19.14
N PHE A 88 -30.37 7.98 -19.55
CA PHE A 88 -30.65 7.70 -20.96
C PHE A 88 -31.35 8.89 -21.64
N ASP A 89 -32.26 9.55 -20.93
CA ASP A 89 -33.07 10.63 -21.49
C ASP A 89 -32.21 11.84 -21.87
N ASP A 90 -31.19 12.20 -21.08
CA ASP A 90 -30.25 13.28 -21.39
C ASP A 90 -29.47 13.00 -22.69
N ILE A 91 -29.05 11.76 -22.90
CA ILE A 91 -28.36 11.32 -24.11
C ILE A 91 -29.31 11.37 -25.31
N TRP A 92 -30.54 10.90 -25.12
CA TRP A 92 -31.54 10.84 -26.18
C TRP A 92 -32.03 12.23 -26.60
N GLU A 93 -32.23 13.16 -25.67
CA GLU A 93 -32.62 14.53 -25.95
C GLU A 93 -31.54 15.25 -26.76
N LEU A 94 -30.26 15.10 -26.39
CA LEU A 94 -29.15 15.69 -27.13
C LEU A 94 -29.07 15.16 -28.57
N ILE A 95 -29.21 13.84 -28.75
CA ILE A 95 -29.22 13.20 -30.07
C ILE A 95 -30.45 13.65 -30.89
N SER A 96 -31.61 13.78 -30.24
CA SER A 96 -32.86 14.22 -30.87
C SER A 96 -32.81 15.70 -31.30
N SER A 97 -32.21 16.57 -30.48
CA SER A 97 -32.02 17.99 -30.80
C SER A 97 -31.11 18.18 -32.02
N ILE A 98 -30.01 17.43 -32.10
CA ILE A 98 -29.09 17.49 -33.23
C ILE A 98 -29.73 16.88 -34.49
N TYR A 99 -30.60 15.88 -34.33
CA TYR A 99 -31.37 15.30 -35.41
C TYR A 99 -32.39 16.28 -36.00
N GLN A 100 -33.19 16.98 -35.18
CA GLN A 100 -34.16 17.97 -35.66
C GLN A 100 -33.51 19.12 -36.45
N SER A 101 -32.23 19.39 -36.20
CA SER A 101 -31.46 20.42 -36.92
C SER A 101 -30.85 19.98 -38.26
N ASN A 102 -30.89 18.69 -38.64
CA ASN A 102 -30.36 18.17 -39.90
C ASN A 102 -31.47 17.51 -40.74
N SER A 103 -31.75 18.04 -41.93
CA SER A 103 -32.88 17.67 -42.78
C SER A 103 -32.79 16.29 -43.48
N VAL A 104 -31.79 15.46 -43.16
CA VAL A 104 -31.58 14.15 -43.81
C VAL A 104 -31.49 13.06 -42.74
N GLY A 105 -32.44 12.12 -42.77
CA GLY A 105 -32.65 11.08 -41.77
C GLY A 105 -31.41 10.28 -41.31
N LEU A 106 -31.52 9.73 -40.10
CA LEU A 106 -30.50 8.95 -39.39
C LEU A 106 -30.30 7.60 -40.11
N SER A 107 -29.24 7.49 -40.92
CA SER A 107 -28.85 6.22 -41.54
C SER A 107 -28.01 5.41 -40.55
N THR A 108 -28.50 4.21 -40.21
CA THR A 108 -27.79 3.25 -39.33
C THR A 108 -26.40 2.89 -39.84
N ASP A 109 -26.18 2.97 -41.15
CA ASP A 109 -24.91 2.61 -41.79
C ASP A 109 -23.83 3.68 -41.59
N THR A 110 -24.22 4.88 -41.17
CA THR A 110 -23.30 6.02 -41.01
C THR A 110 -23.23 6.57 -39.59
N PHE A 111 -24.09 6.09 -38.67
CA PHE A 111 -24.11 6.55 -37.29
C PHE A 111 -23.13 5.73 -36.44
N CYS A 112 -22.16 6.43 -35.84
CA CYS A 112 -21.22 5.86 -34.88
C CYS A 112 -21.39 6.54 -33.53
N LEU A 113 -21.54 5.73 -32.48
CA LEU A 113 -21.58 6.17 -31.10
C LEU A 113 -20.31 5.68 -30.42
N GLU A 114 -19.49 6.60 -29.94
CA GLU A 114 -18.32 6.33 -29.13
C GLU A 114 -18.61 6.63 -27.66
N VAL A 115 -18.33 5.66 -26.80
CA VAL A 115 -18.32 5.87 -25.35
C VAL A 115 -16.87 5.90 -24.88
N THR A 116 -16.49 6.99 -24.23
CA THR A 116 -15.16 7.14 -23.60
C THR A 116 -15.31 7.05 -22.09
N ILE A 117 -14.69 6.03 -21.49
CA ILE A 117 -14.64 5.81 -20.05
C ILE A 117 -13.24 6.20 -19.55
N VAL A 118 -13.18 7.14 -18.62
CA VAL A 118 -11.94 7.57 -17.97
C VAL A 118 -12.02 7.19 -16.52
N ARG A 119 -11.06 6.35 -16.09
CA ARG A 119 -10.83 6.07 -14.68
C ARG A 119 -9.91 7.15 -14.12
N PRO A 120 -10.39 8.10 -13.30
CA PRO A 120 -9.50 9.03 -12.62
C PRO A 120 -8.52 8.25 -11.72
N PRO A 121 -7.23 8.62 -11.64
CA PRO A 121 -6.27 7.92 -10.81
C PRO A 121 -6.64 8.11 -9.34
N LEU A 122 -7.16 7.05 -8.73
CA LEU A 122 -7.20 6.94 -7.28
C LEU A 122 -5.78 6.63 -6.80
N GLY A 123 -5.12 7.65 -6.24
CA GLY A 123 -3.80 7.52 -5.65
C GLY A 123 -3.81 6.57 -4.45
N ARG A 124 -3.56 5.28 -4.65
CA ARG A 124 -3.26 4.36 -3.55
C ARG A 124 -1.81 4.54 -3.14
N GLY A 125 -1.58 5.39 -2.15
CA GLY A 125 -0.31 5.39 -1.44
C GLY A 125 -0.11 4.08 -0.65
N ARG A 126 1.15 3.74 -0.34
CA ARG A 126 1.48 2.73 0.70
C ARG A 126 0.67 3.04 1.95
N MET A 127 -0.25 2.15 2.32
CA MET A 127 -0.93 2.19 3.61
C MET A 127 0.01 1.60 4.65
N ALA A 128 0.15 2.28 5.79
CA ALA A 128 0.76 1.66 6.96
C ALA A 128 -0.12 0.49 7.41
N ASN A 129 0.50 -0.55 7.98
CA ASN A 129 -0.17 -1.74 8.50
C ASN A 129 -1.33 -1.34 9.44
N ASN A 130 -2.57 -1.57 8.99
CA ASN A 130 -3.76 -1.26 9.78
C ASN A 130 -3.99 -2.40 10.78
N LYS A 131 -3.75 -2.09 12.06
CA LYS A 131 -3.92 -2.96 13.23
C LYS A 131 -5.40 -3.31 13.52
N TYR A 132 -6.36 -2.62 12.92
CA TYR A 132 -7.80 -2.67 13.24
C TYR A 132 -8.63 -3.24 12.09
N SER A 133 -9.71 -3.97 12.41
CA SER A 133 -10.51 -4.75 11.45
C SER A 133 -11.64 -3.93 10.81
N SER A 134 -12.10 -2.87 11.48
CA SER A 134 -13.15 -1.95 11.01
C SER A 134 -12.81 -0.47 11.26
N PHE A 135 -13.56 0.44 10.64
CA PHE A 135 -13.39 1.89 10.84
C PHE A 135 -13.82 2.29 12.26
N GLU A 136 -14.85 1.63 12.73
CA GLU A 136 -15.48 1.82 14.03
C GLU A 136 -14.53 1.38 15.14
N GLU A 137 -13.82 0.26 14.96
CA GLU A 137 -12.74 -0.20 15.86
C GLU A 137 -11.57 0.80 15.90
N GLU A 138 -11.14 1.30 14.73
CA GLU A 138 -10.04 2.27 14.65
C GLU A 138 -10.40 3.61 15.31
N CYS A 139 -11.60 4.12 15.06
CA CYS A 139 -12.09 5.35 15.68
C CYS A 139 -12.30 5.20 17.19
N ALA A 140 -12.80 4.05 17.65
CA ALA A 140 -12.94 3.78 19.08
C ALA A 140 -11.60 3.65 19.80
N ALA A 141 -10.56 3.14 19.14
CA ALA A 141 -9.23 2.98 19.72
C ALA A 141 -8.42 4.29 19.74
N ARG A 142 -8.72 5.26 18.85
CA ARG A 142 -7.98 6.53 18.75
C ARG A 142 -8.56 7.60 19.68
N GLN A 143 -7.78 8.00 20.67
CA GLN A 143 -8.14 9.01 21.66
C GLN A 143 -8.51 10.40 21.08
N GLY A 144 -8.07 10.71 19.84
CA GLY A 144 -8.36 11.98 19.16
C GLY A 144 -9.64 12.01 18.33
N ILE A 145 -10.42 10.92 18.32
CA ILE A 145 -11.67 10.81 17.53
C ILE A 145 -12.84 10.56 18.49
N VAL A 146 -13.94 11.26 18.26
CA VAL A 146 -15.21 11.01 18.95
C VAL A 146 -16.21 10.49 17.92
N CYS A 147 -16.61 9.23 18.08
CA CYS A 147 -17.64 8.60 17.26
C CYS A 147 -19.01 9.17 17.61
N ILE A 148 -19.69 9.77 16.65
CA ILE A 148 -21.09 10.16 16.79
C ILE A 148 -21.95 8.92 16.56
N LYS A 149 -22.76 8.57 17.57
CA LYS A 149 -23.70 7.46 17.51
C LYS A 149 -25.09 8.02 17.34
N ASN A 150 -25.71 7.77 16.20
CA ASN A 150 -27.07 8.20 15.92
C ASN A 150 -27.75 7.19 14.98
N VAL A 151 -29.08 7.16 15.06
CA VAL A 151 -29.96 6.37 14.18
C VAL A 151 -30.74 7.26 13.20
N ASP A 152 -30.58 8.58 13.33
CA ASP A 152 -31.18 9.60 12.49
C ASP A 152 -30.21 10.03 11.37
N ASN A 153 -30.62 10.97 10.52
CA ASN A 153 -29.78 11.52 9.45
C ASN A 153 -29.01 12.77 9.89
N LEU A 154 -28.87 13.02 11.19
CA LEU A 154 -28.36 14.27 11.77
C LEU A 154 -26.91 14.15 12.26
N CYS A 155 -26.12 13.24 11.70
CA CYS A 155 -24.73 13.02 12.12
C CYS A 155 -23.87 14.30 11.97
N LEU A 156 -24.06 15.10 10.92
CA LEU A 156 -23.34 16.37 10.72
C LEU A 156 -23.64 17.41 11.82
N PRO A 157 -24.88 17.87 12.04
CA PRO A 157 -25.16 18.88 13.06
C PRO A 157 -24.84 18.38 14.48
N ARG A 158 -25.03 17.07 14.75
CA ARG A 158 -24.59 16.47 16.01
C ARG A 158 -23.06 16.54 16.18
N ALA A 159 -22.30 16.26 15.12
CA ALA A 159 -20.85 16.38 15.13
C ALA A 159 -20.40 17.84 15.34
N LEU A 160 -21.05 18.81 14.68
CA LEU A 160 -20.76 20.24 14.85
C LEU A 160 -20.95 20.68 16.30
N VAL A 161 -22.06 20.32 16.94
CA VAL A 161 -22.33 20.65 18.35
C VAL A 161 -21.24 20.09 19.28
N VAL A 162 -20.86 18.83 19.10
CA VAL A 162 -19.80 18.20 19.90
C VAL A 162 -18.44 18.87 19.65
N ALA A 163 -18.15 19.25 18.41
CA ALA A 163 -16.90 19.91 18.06
C ALA A 163 -16.82 21.36 18.57
N ILE A 164 -17.93 22.11 18.54
CA ILE A 164 -18.04 23.45 19.12
C ILE A 164 -17.77 23.37 20.61
N ALA A 165 -18.48 22.50 21.33
CA ALA A 165 -18.31 22.32 22.77
C ALA A 165 -16.87 21.94 23.16
N ASN A 166 -16.19 21.12 22.35
CA ASN A 166 -14.78 20.79 22.55
C ASN A 166 -13.84 21.98 22.30
N THR A 167 -14.17 22.84 21.33
CA THR A 167 -13.30 23.96 20.91
C THR A 167 -13.44 25.17 21.83
N THR A 168 -14.61 25.32 22.46
CA THR A 168 -14.90 26.41 23.41
C THR A 168 -14.73 26.01 24.88
N ASP A 169 -14.20 24.81 25.16
CA ASP A 169 -14.08 24.25 26.51
C ASP A 169 -15.39 24.32 27.32
N ASP A 170 -16.52 23.93 26.69
CA ASP A 170 -17.85 23.95 27.31
C ASP A 170 -17.89 23.02 28.56
N PRO A 171 -18.29 23.51 29.75
CA PRO A 171 -18.41 22.70 30.96
C PRO A 171 -19.28 21.44 30.79
N ASP A 172 -20.28 21.49 29.92
CA ASP A 172 -21.19 20.38 29.63
C ASP A 172 -20.70 19.44 28.51
N TYR A 173 -19.45 19.61 28.03
CA TYR A 173 -18.90 18.83 26.93
C TYR A 173 -19.09 17.31 27.10
N GLN A 174 -18.92 16.77 28.31
CA GLN A 174 -19.10 15.33 28.55
C GLN A 174 -20.55 14.87 28.37
N ASN A 175 -21.51 15.70 28.79
CA ASN A 175 -22.94 15.43 28.64
C ASN A 175 -23.36 15.50 27.17
N ILE A 176 -22.87 16.52 26.45
CA ILE A 176 -23.10 16.72 25.01
C ILE A 176 -22.46 15.59 24.20
N ARG A 177 -21.23 15.18 24.52
CA ARG A 177 -20.51 14.10 23.83
C ARG A 177 -21.24 12.76 23.95
N LYS A 178 -21.76 12.44 25.14
CA LYS A 178 -22.44 11.17 25.42
C LYS A 178 -23.94 11.18 25.09
N ASP A 179 -24.46 12.31 24.60
CA ASP A 179 -25.89 12.55 24.38
C ASP A 179 -26.78 12.24 25.60
N ILE A 180 -26.29 12.58 26.80
CA ILE A 180 -27.05 12.41 28.05
C ILE A 180 -28.30 13.29 27.98
N ALA A 181 -29.47 12.74 28.32
CA ALA A 181 -30.77 13.42 28.25
C ALA A 181 -31.11 14.05 26.88
N GLN A 182 -30.54 13.49 25.79
CA GLN A 182 -30.69 13.97 24.41
C GLN A 182 -30.18 15.40 24.19
N ILE A 183 -29.21 15.86 25.00
CA ILE A 183 -28.67 17.22 24.89
C ILE A 183 -28.00 17.44 23.52
N GLN A 184 -27.29 16.46 22.98
CA GLN A 184 -26.64 16.56 21.67
C GLN A 184 -27.70 16.74 20.58
N TYR A 185 -28.76 15.95 20.62
CA TYR A 185 -29.88 16.04 19.68
C TYR A 185 -30.60 17.38 19.74
N LYS A 186 -30.92 17.85 20.95
CA LYS A 186 -31.63 19.12 21.17
C LYS A 186 -30.81 20.31 20.66
N LYS A 187 -29.53 20.38 21.04
CA LYS A 187 -28.60 21.42 20.54
C LYS A 187 -28.40 21.33 19.02
N ALA A 188 -28.37 20.13 18.45
CA ALA A 188 -28.25 19.96 16.99
C ALA A 188 -29.48 20.51 16.24
N LYS A 189 -30.69 20.28 16.77
CA LYS A 189 -31.93 20.85 16.21
C LYS A 189 -31.97 22.37 16.35
N GLN A 190 -31.54 22.90 17.49
CA GLN A 190 -31.44 24.34 17.69
C GLN A 190 -30.48 24.97 16.68
N LEU A 191 -29.29 24.40 16.49
CA LEU A 191 -28.31 24.87 15.49
C LEU A 191 -28.88 24.84 14.06
N MET A 192 -29.68 23.83 13.72
CA MET A 192 -30.36 23.76 12.42
C MET A 192 -31.41 24.87 12.25
N GLN A 193 -32.17 25.18 13.30
CA GLN A 193 -33.16 26.26 13.30
C GLN A 193 -32.48 27.63 13.19
N GLU A 194 -31.39 27.85 13.92
CA GLU A 194 -30.62 29.10 13.88
C GLU A 194 -29.92 29.32 12.54
N ALA A 195 -29.50 28.25 11.87
CA ALA A 195 -28.87 28.31 10.56
C ALA A 195 -29.85 28.26 9.38
N ASP A 196 -31.16 28.12 9.61
CA ASP A 196 -32.21 27.94 8.60
C ASP A 196 -31.92 26.76 7.64
N ILE A 197 -31.60 25.58 8.20
CA ILE A 197 -31.24 24.37 7.46
C ILE A 197 -32.19 23.21 7.79
N GLU A 198 -32.85 22.69 6.76
CA GLU A 198 -33.60 21.44 6.84
C GLU A 198 -32.80 20.28 6.24
N ILE A 199 -32.59 19.21 7.02
CA ILE A 199 -31.86 18.01 6.57
C ILE A 199 -32.88 16.93 6.14
N GLY A 200 -32.82 16.55 4.87
CA GLY A 200 -33.71 15.56 4.28
C GLY A 200 -33.34 14.10 4.57
N ARG A 201 -34.03 13.17 3.89
CA ARG A 201 -33.81 11.71 4.03
C ARG A 201 -32.42 11.23 3.62
N ASN A 202 -31.69 12.03 2.85
CA ASN A 202 -30.34 11.71 2.35
C ASN A 202 -29.22 12.24 3.26
N GLY A 203 -29.55 12.84 4.41
CA GLY A 203 -28.56 13.45 5.29
C GLY A 203 -28.01 14.78 4.77
N ALA A 204 -26.89 15.21 5.34
CA ALA A 204 -26.27 16.50 5.05
C ALA A 204 -24.91 16.33 4.36
N GLY A 205 -24.66 17.13 3.32
CA GLY A 205 -23.46 17.10 2.49
C GLY A 205 -22.74 18.44 2.44
N LEU A 206 -22.06 18.69 1.31
CA LEU A 206 -21.33 19.95 1.06
C LEU A 206 -22.23 21.20 1.09
N PRO A 207 -23.46 21.21 0.51
CA PRO A 207 -24.31 22.39 0.55
C PRO A 207 -24.69 22.82 1.97
N GLU A 208 -25.00 21.85 2.84
CA GLU A 208 -25.30 22.13 4.25
C GLU A 208 -24.05 22.58 5.01
N LEU A 209 -22.88 22.00 4.72
CA LEU A 209 -21.60 22.45 5.29
C LEU A 209 -21.29 23.91 4.97
N GLU A 210 -21.54 24.36 3.74
CA GLU A 210 -21.38 25.77 3.33
C GLU A 210 -22.32 26.72 4.08
N LYS A 211 -23.58 26.31 4.26
CA LYS A 211 -24.55 27.07 5.06
C LYS A 211 -24.15 27.13 6.54
N PHE A 212 -23.75 26.00 7.13
CA PHE A 212 -23.25 25.98 8.51
C PHE A 212 -21.98 26.81 8.69
N GLN A 213 -21.06 26.79 7.72
CA GLN A 213 -19.87 27.65 7.74
C GLN A 213 -20.23 29.14 7.68
N SER A 214 -21.25 29.50 6.90
CA SER A 214 -21.73 30.88 6.78
C SER A 214 -22.35 31.38 8.09
N HIS A 215 -23.09 30.51 8.80
CA HIS A 215 -23.67 30.82 10.11
C HIS A 215 -22.61 30.85 11.23
N LEU A 216 -21.68 29.88 11.24
CA LEU A 216 -20.61 29.75 12.23
C LEU A 216 -19.36 30.55 11.85
N ASN A 217 -19.50 31.86 11.61
CA ASN A 217 -18.42 32.73 11.16
C ASN A 217 -17.19 32.78 12.10
N ASN A 218 -17.39 32.56 13.40
CA ASN A 218 -16.34 32.51 14.41
C ASN A 218 -15.50 31.22 14.38
N PHE A 219 -15.89 30.24 13.56
CA PHE A 219 -15.19 28.97 13.42
C PHE A 219 -14.83 28.71 11.95
N LYS A 220 -13.73 27.98 11.74
CA LYS A 220 -13.38 27.41 10.44
C LYS A 220 -13.64 25.90 10.45
N ILE A 221 -14.60 25.44 9.66
CA ILE A 221 -14.96 24.03 9.53
C ILE A 221 -14.00 23.36 8.55
N VAL A 222 -13.40 22.25 8.96
CA VAL A 222 -12.46 21.46 8.17
C VAL A 222 -12.87 19.98 8.23
N VAL A 223 -13.17 19.38 7.07
CA VAL A 223 -13.66 18.01 6.96
C VAL A 223 -12.63 17.15 6.25
N TYR A 224 -12.20 16.07 6.91
CA TYR A 224 -11.23 15.10 6.39
C TYR A 224 -11.93 13.81 5.95
N ASN A 225 -11.55 13.26 4.80
CA ASN A 225 -12.00 11.95 4.35
C ASN A 225 -11.18 10.82 4.99
N TYR A 226 -11.86 9.78 5.45
CA TYR A 226 -11.23 8.52 5.82
C TYR A 226 -10.99 7.65 4.57
N GLY A 227 -9.85 7.89 3.89
CA GLY A 227 -9.44 7.23 2.64
C GLY A 227 -7.96 6.83 2.60
N SER A 228 -7.43 6.32 1.47
CA SER A 228 -6.09 5.69 1.36
C SER A 228 -4.90 6.62 1.66
N LYS A 229 -4.63 6.79 2.97
CA LYS A 229 -3.62 7.58 3.70
C LYS A 229 -4.22 8.57 4.72
N GLY A 230 -5.55 8.69 4.77
CA GLY A 230 -6.31 9.29 5.87
C GLY A 230 -6.07 10.78 6.09
N ARG A 231 -5.99 11.60 5.04
CA ARG A 231 -5.96 13.08 5.16
C ARG A 231 -6.34 13.79 3.84
N ASP A 232 -7.35 13.30 3.12
CA ASP A 232 -7.85 14.07 1.97
C ASP A 232 -8.86 15.10 2.51
N LEU A 233 -8.62 16.37 2.22
CA LEU A 233 -9.52 17.44 2.59
C LEU A 233 -10.77 17.36 1.69
N ILE A 234 -11.94 17.20 2.30
CA ILE A 234 -13.23 17.22 1.59
C ILE A 234 -13.75 18.66 1.52
N PHE A 235 -13.61 19.39 2.62
CA PHE A 235 -14.14 20.73 2.77
C PHE A 235 -13.25 21.53 3.73
N GLU A 236 -12.93 22.75 3.34
CA GLU A 236 -12.36 23.77 4.21
C GLU A 236 -13.16 25.04 3.99
N GLY A 237 -13.80 25.52 5.06
CA GLY A 237 -14.62 26.71 4.98
C GLY A 237 -13.80 27.97 4.68
N ASP A 238 -14.38 28.87 3.88
CA ASP A 238 -13.79 30.16 3.57
C ASP A 238 -13.97 31.14 4.75
N SER A 239 -13.18 30.93 5.80
CA SER A 239 -13.17 31.77 7.00
C SER A 239 -11.73 31.94 7.51
N GLU A 240 -11.41 33.17 7.90
CA GLU A 240 -10.15 33.55 8.58
C GLU A 240 -10.22 33.31 10.10
N ALA A 241 -11.28 32.67 10.60
CA ALA A 241 -11.46 32.37 12.01
C ALA A 241 -10.30 31.54 12.60
N THR A 242 -9.88 31.89 13.81
CA THR A 242 -8.80 31.21 14.53
C THR A 242 -9.24 29.88 15.14
N LEU A 243 -10.51 29.76 15.54
CA LEU A 243 -11.07 28.54 16.11
C LEU A 243 -11.44 27.57 14.98
N LYS A 244 -10.99 26.31 15.08
CA LYS A 244 -11.19 25.31 14.02
C LYS A 244 -12.03 24.15 14.50
N ILE A 245 -13.02 23.77 13.70
CA ILE A 245 -13.84 22.58 13.89
C ILE A 245 -13.35 21.51 12.92
N ASN A 246 -12.75 20.43 13.44
CA ASN A 246 -12.22 19.35 12.62
C ASN A 246 -13.18 18.14 12.65
N LEU A 247 -13.66 17.72 11.49
CA LEU A 247 -14.56 16.58 11.33
C LEU A 247 -13.89 15.47 10.49
N LEU A 248 -14.30 14.22 10.75
CA LEU A 248 -13.89 13.04 9.99
C LEU A 248 -15.11 12.44 9.31
N TYR A 249 -15.07 12.34 7.98
CA TYR A 249 -16.13 11.76 7.17
C TYR A 249 -15.74 10.37 6.65
N TYR A 250 -16.65 9.41 6.78
CA TYR A 250 -16.51 8.06 6.24
C TYR A 250 -17.88 7.44 5.97
N ASN A 251 -18.08 6.81 4.80
CA ASN A 251 -19.31 6.08 4.46
C ASN A 251 -20.61 6.86 4.80
N ASN A 252 -20.74 8.11 4.33
CA ASN A 252 -21.89 8.99 4.60
C ASN A 252 -22.11 9.35 6.09
N HIS A 253 -21.08 9.23 6.92
CA HIS A 253 -21.15 9.52 8.35
C HIS A 253 -20.08 10.51 8.81
N TYR A 254 -20.43 11.41 9.72
CA TYR A 254 -19.51 12.40 10.30
C TYR A 254 -19.18 12.08 11.75
N ASN A 255 -17.89 12.13 12.07
CA ASN A 255 -17.33 12.02 13.42
C ASN A 255 -16.51 13.28 13.74
N VAL A 256 -16.16 13.47 15.02
CA VAL A 256 -15.41 14.66 15.47
C VAL A 256 -13.95 14.31 15.70
N ILE A 257 -13.05 15.19 15.24
CA ILE A 257 -11.62 15.13 15.54
C ILE A 257 -11.33 16.16 16.64
N THR A 258 -10.98 15.69 17.83
CA THR A 258 -10.59 16.55 18.97
C THR A 258 -9.10 16.86 18.96
N SER A 259 -8.28 16.03 18.31
CA SER A 259 -6.85 16.24 18.15
C SER A 259 -6.36 15.63 16.84
N LEU A 260 -5.85 16.46 15.93
CA LEU A 260 -5.35 16.01 14.62
C LEU A 260 -4.18 15.03 14.75
N THR A 261 -3.26 15.26 15.69
CA THR A 261 -2.10 14.38 15.89
C THR A 261 -2.51 13.01 16.45
N ALA A 262 -3.43 12.99 17.42
CA ALA A 262 -3.95 11.74 17.99
C ALA A 262 -4.88 10.99 17.01
N ALA A 263 -5.73 11.71 16.27
CA ALA A 263 -6.62 11.13 15.27
C ALA A 263 -5.86 10.55 14.07
N PHE A 264 -4.74 11.15 13.68
CA PHE A 264 -3.94 10.71 12.53
C PHE A 264 -2.67 9.93 12.89
N ALA A 265 -2.49 9.57 14.16
CA ALA A 265 -1.34 8.81 14.66
C ALA A 265 0.01 9.36 14.16
N CYS A 266 0.20 10.68 14.26
CA CYS A 266 1.44 11.36 13.89
C CYS A 266 1.93 12.28 15.01
N VAL A 267 3.24 12.54 15.03
CA VAL A 267 3.84 13.41 16.06
C VAL A 267 3.51 14.88 15.80
N TYR A 268 3.52 15.29 14.54
CA TYR A 268 3.24 16.66 14.12
C TYR A 268 2.23 16.65 12.97
N PHE A 269 1.43 17.71 12.88
CA PHE A 269 0.48 17.93 11.79
C PHE A 269 0.68 19.33 11.22
N CYS A 270 0.66 19.46 9.89
CA CYS A 270 0.73 20.75 9.22
C CYS A 270 -0.67 21.14 8.77
N ASP A 271 -1.25 22.16 9.42
CA ASP A 271 -2.56 22.67 9.05
C ASP A 271 -2.61 23.20 7.61
N LYS A 272 -1.58 23.94 7.18
CA LYS A 272 -1.55 24.53 5.82
C LYS A 272 -1.43 23.50 4.70
N CYS A 273 -0.81 22.35 4.99
CA CYS A 273 -0.57 21.31 3.98
C CYS A 273 -1.46 20.07 4.20
N HIS A 274 -2.27 20.06 5.25
CA HIS A 274 -3.10 18.93 5.70
C HIS A 274 -2.36 17.59 5.76
N VAL A 275 -1.09 17.60 6.20
CA VAL A 275 -0.26 16.38 6.29
C VAL A 275 0.34 16.20 7.68
N GLY A 276 0.20 14.99 8.21
CA GLY A 276 0.89 14.52 9.42
C GLY A 276 2.28 13.97 9.11
N TYR A 277 3.25 14.29 9.96
CA TYR A 277 4.66 13.91 9.82
C TYR A 277 5.27 13.59 11.20
N ASN A 278 6.32 12.77 11.23
CA ASN A 278 6.87 12.25 12.49
C ASN A 278 8.18 12.92 12.91
N ASN A 279 8.89 13.58 11.99
CA ASN A 279 10.07 14.36 12.32
C ASN A 279 9.88 15.81 11.89
N LYS A 280 10.16 16.76 12.80
CA LYS A 280 9.95 18.21 12.60
C LYS A 280 10.53 18.76 11.29
N PHE A 281 11.55 18.12 10.73
CA PHE A 281 12.29 18.59 9.55
C PHE A 281 11.98 17.83 8.26
N ASP A 282 11.18 16.76 8.31
CA ASP A 282 10.87 15.96 7.11
C ASP A 282 9.84 16.67 6.22
N HIS A 283 8.96 17.47 6.81
CA HIS A 283 7.95 18.22 6.10
C HIS A 283 8.47 19.61 5.70
N LYS A 284 8.46 19.89 4.38
CA LYS A 284 8.73 21.21 3.83
C LYS A 284 7.40 21.90 3.53
N CYS A 285 7.01 22.82 4.41
CA CYS A 285 5.79 23.60 4.26
C CYS A 285 6.09 24.90 3.50
N VAL A 286 5.26 25.27 2.53
CA VAL A 286 5.35 26.56 1.82
C VAL A 286 5.14 27.75 2.78
N GLY A 287 4.39 27.54 3.86
CA GLY A 287 4.14 28.55 4.88
C GLY A 287 5.24 28.76 5.91
N VAL A 288 6.40 28.10 5.76
CA VAL A 288 7.53 28.19 6.71
C VAL A 288 8.81 28.55 5.97
N CYS A 289 9.58 29.49 6.49
CA CYS A 289 10.87 29.86 5.91
C CYS A 289 11.85 28.68 5.91
N SER A 290 12.40 28.32 4.75
CA SER A 290 13.35 27.21 4.62
C SER A 290 14.68 27.46 5.38
N SER A 291 15.04 28.72 5.61
CA SER A 291 16.28 29.12 6.31
C SER A 291 16.12 29.16 7.84
N CYS A 292 15.29 30.06 8.37
CA CYS A 292 15.12 30.21 9.82
C CYS A 292 14.03 29.32 10.45
N LYS A 293 13.27 28.57 9.64
CA LYS A 293 12.19 27.66 10.07
C LYS A 293 11.02 28.33 10.82
N HIS A 294 10.90 29.66 10.75
CA HIS A 294 9.75 30.39 11.27
C HIS A 294 8.61 30.50 10.26
N SER A 295 7.38 30.62 10.78
CA SER A 295 6.17 30.96 10.03
C SER A 295 5.73 32.38 10.41
N PRO A 296 5.24 33.22 9.48
CA PRO A 296 5.17 32.99 8.03
C PRO A 296 6.56 32.95 7.36
N PRO A 297 6.67 32.61 6.06
CA PRO A 297 7.93 32.68 5.33
C PRO A 297 8.53 34.09 5.43
N CYS A 298 9.85 34.19 5.55
CA CYS A 298 10.51 35.48 5.62
C CYS A 298 10.55 36.13 4.24
N ASP A 299 10.25 37.42 4.20
CA ASP A 299 10.51 38.26 3.02
C ASP A 299 12.01 38.29 2.71
N ARG A 300 12.29 38.39 1.41
CA ARG A 300 13.66 38.43 0.90
C ARG A 300 14.19 39.85 0.95
N GLY A 301 15.40 40.00 1.47
CA GLY A 301 16.15 41.24 1.51
C GLY A 301 17.63 40.95 1.39
N GLN A 302 18.47 41.74 2.04
CA GLN A 302 19.91 41.50 2.05
C GLN A 302 20.25 40.18 2.74
N ALA A 303 20.92 39.29 2.02
CA ALA A 303 21.34 38.00 2.56
C ALA A 303 22.45 38.17 3.61
N ILE A 304 22.32 37.47 4.75
CA ILE A 304 23.26 37.55 5.86
C ILE A 304 23.82 36.16 6.16
N ASN A 305 25.14 36.07 6.32
CA ASN A 305 25.81 34.85 6.78
C ASN A 305 25.95 34.87 8.30
N CYS A 306 25.61 33.77 8.96
CA CYS A 306 25.78 33.64 10.39
C CYS A 306 27.15 33.07 10.76
N PRO A 307 27.97 33.77 11.57
CA PRO A 307 29.29 33.30 11.96
C PRO A 307 29.23 32.03 12.83
N ASP A 308 28.15 31.88 13.62
CA ASP A 308 28.01 30.80 14.59
C ASP A 308 27.64 29.46 13.94
N CYS A 309 26.68 29.47 13.01
CA CYS A 309 26.19 28.27 12.33
C CYS A 309 26.68 28.13 10.88
N CYS A 310 27.39 29.13 10.34
CA CYS A 310 27.89 29.19 8.96
C CYS A 310 26.81 29.01 7.88
N ARG A 311 25.54 29.31 8.21
CA ARG A 311 24.39 29.24 7.30
C ARG A 311 24.00 30.63 6.78
N TYR A 312 23.37 30.66 5.61
CA TYR A 312 22.83 31.86 4.99
C TYR A 312 21.36 32.06 5.34
N PHE A 313 20.97 33.33 5.51
CA PHE A 313 19.61 33.77 5.80
C PHE A 313 19.21 34.87 4.83
N VAL A 314 17.95 34.86 4.40
CA VAL A 314 17.47 35.65 3.24
C VAL A 314 17.20 37.13 3.54
N SER A 315 17.26 37.54 4.80
CA SER A 315 17.04 38.92 5.26
C SER A 315 17.53 39.10 6.68
N LYS A 316 17.67 40.34 7.15
CA LYS A 316 17.97 40.66 8.55
C LYS A 316 16.95 40.06 9.50
N THR A 317 15.66 40.18 9.18
CA THR A 317 14.57 39.55 9.95
C THR A 317 14.68 38.03 10.00
N CYS A 318 15.12 37.39 8.90
CA CYS A 318 15.38 35.94 8.87
C CYS A 318 16.58 35.56 9.75
N PHE A 319 17.60 36.42 9.78
CA PHE A 319 18.76 36.27 10.65
C PHE A 319 18.39 36.44 12.13
N ASP A 320 17.59 37.42 12.50
CA ASP A 320 17.24 37.60 13.92
C ASP A 320 16.38 36.41 14.40
N LYS A 321 15.36 36.01 13.61
CA LYS A 321 14.48 34.88 13.90
C LYS A 321 15.18 33.53 14.04
N HIS A 322 16.33 33.29 13.38
CA HIS A 322 17.02 31.99 13.57
C HIS A 322 17.80 31.90 14.89
N LYS A 323 18.08 33.06 15.52
CA LYS A 323 18.68 33.19 16.86
C LYS A 323 17.64 33.35 17.97
N GLU A 324 16.37 33.53 17.63
CA GLU A 324 15.28 33.51 18.59
C GLU A 324 14.96 32.06 19.03
N LEU A 325 14.55 31.94 20.30
CA LEU A 325 14.03 30.69 20.83
C LEU A 325 12.61 30.46 20.31
N GLY A 326 12.39 29.31 19.69
CA GLY A 326 11.04 28.91 19.30
C GLY A 326 10.13 28.70 20.51
N HIS A 327 8.84 28.92 20.34
CA HIS A 327 7.85 28.66 21.39
C HIS A 327 7.97 27.20 21.90
N LYS A 328 8.22 27.05 23.22
CA LYS A 328 8.51 25.76 23.89
C LYS A 328 9.81 25.05 23.48
N GLU A 329 10.79 25.76 22.92
CA GLU A 329 12.10 25.20 22.59
C GLU A 329 13.20 25.73 23.53
N HIS A 330 14.13 24.84 23.93
CA HIS A 330 15.28 25.20 24.78
C HIS A 330 16.56 25.56 24.00
N LYS A 331 16.51 25.52 22.67
CA LYS A 331 17.64 25.82 21.77
C LYS A 331 17.12 26.49 20.51
N THR A 332 17.86 27.48 20.03
CA THR A 332 17.63 28.21 18.79
C THR A 332 17.90 27.34 17.56
N ILE A 333 17.48 27.79 16.38
CA ILE A 333 17.81 27.09 15.13
C ILE A 333 19.32 27.16 14.86
N CYS A 334 19.97 28.27 15.24
CA CYS A 334 21.41 28.45 15.17
C CYS A 334 22.17 27.36 15.93
N GLU A 335 21.71 27.01 17.14
CA GLU A 335 22.33 25.99 17.97
C GLU A 335 22.00 24.56 17.52
N LYS A 336 20.93 24.37 16.76
CA LYS A 336 20.49 23.05 16.30
C LYS A 336 21.13 22.62 15.00
N ILE A 337 21.40 23.55 14.10
CA ILE A 337 21.76 23.25 12.71
C ILE A 337 22.91 24.15 12.28
N PHE A 338 24.02 23.54 11.86
CA PHE A 338 25.20 24.24 11.36
C PHE A 338 25.60 23.72 9.98
N LYS A 339 26.34 24.52 9.22
CA LYS A 339 26.96 24.10 7.96
C LYS A 339 28.40 23.68 8.27
N CYS A 340 28.77 22.45 7.90
CA CYS A 340 30.12 21.95 8.10
C CYS A 340 31.12 22.77 7.27
N LYS A 341 32.24 23.20 7.85
CA LYS A 341 33.25 24.02 7.15
C LYS A 341 34.06 23.24 6.12
N THR A 342 34.16 21.92 6.27
CA THR A 342 34.98 21.05 5.40
C THR A 342 34.17 20.43 4.27
N CYS A 343 32.97 19.87 4.55
CA CYS A 343 32.14 19.24 3.50
C CYS A 343 30.93 20.08 3.07
N TYR A 344 30.73 21.27 3.65
CA TYR A 344 29.65 22.22 3.33
C TYR A 344 28.21 21.68 3.46
N LYS A 345 28.02 20.47 3.99
CA LYS A 345 26.71 19.88 4.28
C LYS A 345 26.10 20.54 5.52
N THR A 346 24.78 20.71 5.47
CA THR A 346 23.99 21.16 6.63
C THR A 346 23.79 19.99 7.57
N VAL A 347 24.27 20.12 8.80
CA VAL A 347 24.35 19.07 9.81
C VAL A 347 23.63 19.51 11.08
N ARG A 348 23.06 18.55 11.82
CA ARG A 348 22.44 18.80 13.11
C ARG A 348 23.50 18.74 14.21
N LYS A 349 23.56 19.76 15.07
CA LYS A 349 24.48 19.78 16.22
C LYS A 349 24.11 18.62 17.17
N GLY A 350 25.12 17.83 17.57
CA GLY A 350 24.94 16.61 18.36
C GLY A 350 24.79 15.31 17.55
N THR A 351 24.82 15.37 16.22
CA THR A 351 25.02 14.16 15.39
C THR A 351 26.51 13.95 15.13
N ASP A 352 26.99 12.69 15.22
CA ASP A 352 28.38 12.31 14.90
C ASP A 352 28.60 12.41 13.38
N HIS A 353 28.77 13.64 12.91
CA HIS A 353 29.02 13.93 11.51
C HIS A 353 30.49 13.74 11.20
N LYS A 354 30.77 12.72 10.38
CA LYS A 354 32.08 12.52 9.75
C LYS A 354 31.98 12.91 8.28
N CYS A 355 32.81 13.84 7.85
CA CYS A 355 32.91 14.24 6.45
C CYS A 355 33.28 13.05 5.57
N ASN A 356 32.82 13.06 4.32
CA ASN A 356 33.08 12.01 3.32
C ASN A 356 32.69 10.59 3.79
N SER A 357 31.62 10.51 4.59
CA SER A 357 31.02 9.27 5.01
C SER A 357 29.51 9.27 4.74
N TYR A 358 28.98 8.08 4.49
CA TYR A 358 27.56 7.85 4.32
C TYR A 358 27.11 6.64 5.14
N TYR A 359 25.82 6.62 5.49
CA TYR A 359 25.23 5.46 6.14
C TYR A 359 24.90 4.38 5.10
N CYS A 360 25.66 3.29 5.08
CA CYS A 360 25.41 2.17 4.19
C CYS A 360 24.20 1.36 4.68
N LYS A 361 23.10 1.34 3.91
CA LYS A 361 21.88 0.60 4.28
C LYS A 361 22.08 -0.91 4.35
N THR A 362 23.01 -1.44 3.56
CA THR A 362 23.34 -2.87 3.51
C THR A 362 24.16 -3.29 4.72
N CYS A 363 25.23 -2.54 5.00
CA CYS A 363 26.15 -2.80 6.10
C CYS A 363 25.65 -2.23 7.46
N LYS A 364 24.58 -1.42 7.46
CA LYS A 364 23.94 -0.75 8.61
C LYS A 364 24.93 0.02 9.52
N LYS A 365 25.95 0.63 8.91
CA LYS A 365 26.98 1.42 9.61
C LYS A 365 27.33 2.65 8.79
N SER A 366 27.81 3.71 9.46
CA SER A 366 28.47 4.82 8.76
C SER A 366 29.80 4.35 8.21
N ARG A 367 30.05 4.65 6.95
CA ARG A 367 31.19 4.13 6.18
C ARG A 367 31.73 5.25 5.29
N PRO A 368 33.04 5.28 5.03
CA PRO A 368 33.61 6.25 4.10
C PRO A 368 33.02 6.08 2.69
N ASP A 369 33.08 7.14 1.88
CA ASP A 369 32.45 7.16 0.54
C ASP A 369 33.02 6.09 -0.41
N ASP A 370 34.24 5.61 -0.18
CA ASP A 370 34.90 4.53 -0.93
C ASP A 370 34.64 3.11 -0.36
N HIS A 371 33.78 2.98 0.64
CA HIS A 371 33.56 1.72 1.34
C HIS A 371 33.14 0.57 0.42
N LEU A 372 33.93 -0.50 0.38
CA LEU A 372 33.54 -1.79 -0.18
C LEU A 372 32.59 -2.48 0.80
N CYS A 373 31.29 -2.58 0.46
CA CYS A 373 30.35 -3.27 1.34
C CYS A 373 30.46 -4.78 1.15
N TYR A 374 30.52 -5.49 2.27
CA TYR A 374 30.59 -6.94 2.36
C TYR A 374 29.34 -7.48 3.03
N MET A 375 29.08 -8.77 2.83
CA MET A 375 28.01 -9.47 3.52
C MET A 375 28.28 -9.44 5.03
N PRO A 376 27.36 -8.90 5.85
CA PRO A 376 27.62 -8.81 7.27
C PRO A 376 27.41 -10.17 7.95
N VAL A 377 28.31 -10.50 8.88
CA VAL A 377 28.12 -11.56 9.89
C VAL A 377 26.81 -11.29 10.64
N ASP A 378 26.03 -12.33 10.88
CA ASP A 378 24.80 -12.24 11.65
C ASP A 378 25.09 -12.63 13.09
N ASN A 379 25.05 -11.67 14.02
CA ASN A 379 25.24 -11.92 15.46
C ASN A 379 23.91 -11.96 16.22
N SER A 380 22.77 -12.01 15.52
CA SER A 380 21.46 -12.05 16.15
C SER A 380 21.09 -13.48 16.61
N SER A 381 20.24 -13.57 17.62
CA SER A 381 19.63 -14.82 18.07
C SER A 381 18.13 -14.86 17.75
N PRO A 382 17.56 -16.03 17.46
CA PRO A 382 16.13 -16.17 17.24
C PRO A 382 15.36 -15.75 18.49
N ASN A 383 14.26 -15.01 18.29
CA ASN A 383 13.29 -14.84 19.37
C ASN A 383 12.47 -16.13 19.50
N LEU A 384 12.70 -16.84 20.59
CA LEU A 384 12.04 -18.10 20.95
C LEU A 384 10.97 -17.91 22.02
N LYS A 385 10.51 -16.67 22.26
CA LYS A 385 9.49 -16.36 23.24
C LYS A 385 8.20 -15.84 22.59
N ASP A 386 7.07 -16.08 23.26
CA ASP A 386 5.78 -15.44 22.97
C ASP A 386 5.35 -15.59 21.49
N PHE A 387 5.40 -16.85 21.02
CA PHE A 387 4.97 -17.22 19.67
C PHE A 387 3.95 -18.36 19.69
N LEU A 388 3.18 -18.45 18.61
CA LEU A 388 2.26 -19.54 18.32
C LEU A 388 2.50 -20.06 16.89
N PHE A 389 2.70 -21.36 16.74
CA PHE A 389 2.58 -22.04 15.45
C PHE A 389 1.16 -22.56 15.27
N ILE A 390 0.64 -22.46 14.06
CA ILE A 390 -0.61 -23.08 13.63
C ILE A 390 -0.29 -23.87 12.35
N PHE A 391 -0.40 -25.18 12.40
CA PHE A 391 -0.28 -26.07 11.24
C PHE A 391 -1.69 -26.43 10.79
N TYR A 392 -2.00 -26.30 9.51
CA TYR A 392 -3.34 -26.59 9.02
C TYR A 392 -3.32 -27.22 7.64
N ASP A 393 -4.45 -27.85 7.33
CA ASP A 393 -4.74 -28.46 6.04
C ASP A 393 -6.23 -28.29 5.72
N LEU A 394 -6.56 -28.22 4.43
CA LEU A 394 -7.92 -28.02 3.95
C LEU A 394 -8.32 -29.16 3.02
N GLU A 395 -9.48 -29.76 3.28
CA GLU A 395 -10.15 -30.59 2.28
C GLU A 395 -11.23 -29.77 1.57
N CYS A 396 -11.38 -30.03 0.28
CA CYS A 396 -12.28 -29.27 -0.60
C CYS A 396 -13.19 -30.21 -1.37
N THR A 397 -14.44 -29.79 -1.59
CA THR A 397 -15.30 -30.39 -2.61
C THR A 397 -15.02 -29.77 -3.98
N GLN A 398 -15.49 -30.44 -5.03
CA GLN A 398 -15.31 -30.03 -6.43
C GLN A 398 -16.64 -29.96 -7.21
N ASP A 399 -17.77 -29.84 -6.51
CA ASP A 399 -19.11 -29.96 -7.09
C ASP A 399 -19.44 -28.87 -8.13
N LYS A 400 -18.88 -27.66 -7.96
CA LYS A 400 -19.18 -26.52 -8.83
C LYS A 400 -18.28 -26.52 -10.07
N LYS A 401 -18.88 -26.48 -11.26
CA LYS A 401 -18.13 -26.27 -12.52
C LYS A 401 -17.80 -24.79 -12.70
N PHE A 402 -16.52 -24.49 -12.93
CA PHE A 402 -16.04 -23.17 -13.32
C PHE A 402 -16.01 -23.00 -14.86
N SER A 403 -15.73 -24.09 -15.58
CA SER A 403 -15.79 -24.18 -17.05
C SER A 403 -16.05 -25.65 -17.45
N GLU A 404 -16.30 -25.92 -18.74
CA GLU A 404 -16.51 -27.28 -19.25
C GLU A 404 -15.41 -28.27 -18.84
N LEU A 405 -14.18 -27.80 -18.63
CA LEU A 405 -13.01 -28.61 -18.30
C LEU A 405 -12.48 -28.41 -16.87
N LYS A 406 -13.09 -27.54 -16.04
CA LYS A 406 -12.54 -27.22 -14.71
C LYS A 406 -13.63 -27.10 -13.65
N THR A 407 -13.40 -27.76 -12.53
CA THR A 407 -14.18 -27.63 -11.29
C THR A 407 -13.56 -26.57 -10.38
N LEU A 408 -14.41 -25.95 -9.57
CA LEU A 408 -14.03 -25.01 -8.53
C LEU A 408 -13.86 -25.78 -7.23
N HIS A 409 -12.72 -25.61 -6.57
CA HIS A 409 -12.48 -26.19 -5.26
C HIS A 409 -13.13 -25.32 -4.19
N GLU A 410 -13.94 -25.93 -3.32
CA GLU A 410 -14.60 -25.25 -2.20
C GLU A 410 -14.24 -25.94 -0.88
N PRO A 411 -13.53 -25.26 0.04
CA PRO A 411 -13.17 -25.85 1.32
C PRO A 411 -14.40 -26.26 2.14
N ASN A 412 -14.44 -27.52 2.60
CA ASN A 412 -15.52 -28.06 3.44
C ASN A 412 -15.03 -28.63 4.78
N LEU A 413 -13.72 -28.80 4.93
CA LEU A 413 -13.07 -29.19 6.17
C LEU A 413 -11.78 -28.39 6.35
N CYS A 414 -11.55 -27.86 7.55
CA CYS A 414 -10.28 -27.31 7.96
C CYS A 414 -9.87 -27.94 9.29
N VAL A 415 -8.73 -28.63 9.29
CA VAL A 415 -8.12 -29.13 10.51
C VAL A 415 -6.88 -28.31 10.80
N PHE A 416 -6.71 -27.89 12.05
CA PHE A 416 -5.48 -27.23 12.46
C PHE A 416 -5.00 -27.66 13.84
N ASN A 417 -3.68 -27.70 13.99
CA ASN A 417 -2.95 -28.01 15.22
C ASN A 417 -2.08 -26.82 15.60
N GLN A 418 -2.19 -26.33 16.84
CA GLN A 418 -1.42 -25.20 17.30
C GLN A 418 -0.48 -25.51 18.46
N ARG A 419 0.70 -24.89 18.42
CA ARG A 419 1.82 -25.13 19.33
C ARG A 419 2.49 -23.82 19.72
N CYS A 420 2.37 -23.44 20.99
CA CYS A 420 3.11 -22.32 21.56
C CYS A 420 4.41 -22.78 22.21
N GLU A 421 5.23 -21.81 22.66
CA GLU A 421 6.52 -22.05 23.32
C GLU A 421 6.48 -23.08 24.46
N MET A 422 5.37 -23.18 25.19
CA MET A 422 5.23 -24.06 26.36
C MET A 422 4.83 -25.50 26.01
N CYS A 423 4.27 -25.74 24.82
CA CYS A 423 3.70 -27.03 24.43
C CYS A 423 4.28 -27.61 23.14
N LEU A 424 5.40 -27.05 22.64
CA LEU A 424 6.09 -27.55 21.46
C LEU A 424 6.47 -29.03 21.58
N ASN A 425 6.94 -29.44 22.75
CA ASN A 425 7.45 -30.79 22.99
C ASN A 425 6.40 -31.72 23.60
N ASP A 426 5.20 -31.20 23.89
CA ASP A 426 4.13 -32.02 24.43
C ASP A 426 3.61 -32.99 23.36
N PRO A 427 3.21 -34.22 23.74
CA PRO A 427 2.65 -35.20 22.81
C PRO A 427 1.42 -34.69 22.02
N LEU A 428 1.12 -35.34 20.89
CA LEU A 428 -0.04 -34.97 20.05
C LEU A 428 -1.37 -35.26 20.76
N GLU A 429 -1.39 -36.27 21.62
CA GLU A 429 -2.53 -36.73 22.42
C GLU A 429 -2.94 -35.70 23.48
N LYS A 430 -2.04 -34.79 23.87
CA LYS A 430 -2.35 -33.72 24.82
C LYS A 430 -3.02 -32.56 24.07
N ILE A 431 -4.36 -32.56 24.09
CA ILE A 431 -5.19 -31.63 23.31
C ILE A 431 -5.26 -30.22 23.92
N ILE A 432 -5.04 -30.06 25.23
CA ILE A 432 -5.19 -28.75 25.92
C ILE A 432 -3.83 -28.19 26.34
N CYS A 433 -3.66 -26.88 26.20
CA CYS A 433 -2.56 -26.09 26.73
C CYS A 433 -3.09 -24.93 27.57
N ASN A 434 -2.47 -24.64 28.71
CA ASN A 434 -2.87 -23.50 29.55
C ASN A 434 -2.61 -22.14 28.87
N ASN A 435 -1.66 -22.09 27.93
CA ASN A 435 -1.33 -20.86 27.21
C ASN A 435 -2.12 -20.76 25.89
N CYS A 436 -1.97 -21.73 24.97
CA CYS A 436 -2.66 -21.70 23.68
C CYS A 436 -4.03 -22.42 23.66
N ALA A 437 -4.64 -22.74 24.79
CA ALA A 437 -5.94 -23.42 24.84
C ALA A 437 -5.97 -24.75 24.04
N VAL A 438 -7.05 -25.01 23.31
CA VAL A 438 -7.26 -26.24 22.52
C VAL A 438 -6.31 -26.26 21.31
N ARG A 439 -5.51 -27.32 21.22
CA ARG A 439 -4.45 -27.46 20.21
C ARG A 439 -4.98 -27.93 18.88
N ARG A 440 -5.82 -28.97 18.87
CA ARG A 440 -6.43 -29.51 17.65
C ARG A 440 -7.86 -29.01 17.54
N GLN A 441 -8.18 -28.37 16.44
CA GLN A 441 -9.53 -27.94 16.12
C GLN A 441 -9.91 -28.46 14.74
N ILE A 442 -11.19 -28.85 14.63
CA ILE A 442 -11.78 -29.41 13.43
C ILE A 442 -12.96 -28.53 13.08
N LEU A 443 -12.85 -27.81 11.97
CA LEU A 443 -13.92 -26.97 11.44
C LEU A 443 -14.53 -27.69 10.25
N LYS A 444 -15.85 -27.89 10.28
CA LYS A 444 -16.63 -28.49 9.18
C LYS A 444 -17.55 -27.43 8.56
N PHE A 445 -18.06 -27.72 7.36
CA PHE A 445 -19.06 -26.95 6.60
C PHE A 445 -18.51 -25.79 5.76
N SER A 446 -19.38 -25.02 5.11
CA SER A 446 -19.03 -24.05 4.06
C SER A 446 -18.36 -22.77 4.56
N ASP A 447 -18.39 -22.48 5.85
CA ASP A 447 -17.79 -21.28 6.46
C ASP A 447 -16.43 -21.56 7.13
N VAL A 448 -15.77 -22.68 6.78
CA VAL A 448 -14.48 -23.08 7.36
C VAL A 448 -13.39 -22.02 7.25
N ILE A 449 -13.29 -21.34 6.10
CA ILE A 449 -12.27 -20.29 5.89
C ILE A 449 -12.57 -19.07 6.76
N GLU A 450 -13.82 -18.66 6.85
CA GLU A 450 -14.26 -17.55 7.69
C GLU A 450 -13.93 -17.81 9.17
N ARG A 451 -14.35 -18.98 9.68
CA ARG A 451 -14.07 -19.39 11.07
C ARG A 451 -12.58 -19.47 11.35
N PHE A 452 -11.80 -20.02 10.43
CA PHE A 452 -10.35 -20.15 10.60
C PHE A 452 -9.64 -18.80 10.59
N VAL A 453 -9.97 -17.92 9.65
CA VAL A 453 -9.39 -16.57 9.59
C VAL A 453 -9.80 -15.75 10.82
N HIS A 454 -11.07 -15.80 11.23
CA HIS A 454 -11.54 -15.16 12.45
C HIS A 454 -10.77 -15.66 13.69
N TYR A 455 -10.57 -16.98 13.80
CA TYR A 455 -9.76 -17.57 14.85
C TYR A 455 -8.34 -17.00 14.87
N ILE A 456 -7.67 -16.93 13.72
CA ILE A 456 -6.32 -16.35 13.60
C ILE A 456 -6.30 -14.88 14.03
N LEU A 457 -7.31 -14.10 13.62
CA LEU A 457 -7.42 -12.68 13.95
C LEU A 457 -7.71 -12.41 15.44
N GLU A 458 -8.33 -13.35 16.14
CA GLU A 458 -8.50 -13.28 17.59
C GLU A 458 -7.24 -13.74 18.34
N ILE A 459 -6.67 -14.89 17.95
CA ILE A 459 -5.51 -15.45 18.65
C ILE A 459 -4.26 -14.57 18.49
N LYS A 460 -4.13 -13.83 17.38
CA LYS A 460 -3.02 -12.87 17.17
C LYS A 460 -2.96 -11.77 18.23
N LYS A 461 -4.07 -11.47 18.93
CA LYS A 461 -4.09 -10.47 20.02
C LYS A 461 -3.38 -10.97 21.27
N ARG A 462 -3.23 -12.28 21.44
CA ARG A 462 -2.65 -12.92 22.63
C ARG A 462 -1.16 -13.22 22.52
N PHE A 463 -0.62 -13.32 21.31
CA PHE A 463 0.78 -13.68 21.07
C PHE A 463 1.51 -12.57 20.32
N LYS A 464 2.78 -12.32 20.63
CA LYS A 464 3.59 -11.35 19.87
C LYS A 464 3.82 -11.77 18.43
N ARG A 465 3.78 -13.08 18.13
CA ARG A 465 3.94 -13.60 16.77
C ARG A 465 3.16 -14.89 16.54
N VAL A 466 2.38 -14.94 15.48
CA VAL A 466 1.66 -16.14 15.04
C VAL A 466 2.21 -16.57 13.68
N ILE A 467 2.57 -17.84 13.53
CA ILE A 467 3.14 -18.39 12.30
C ILE A 467 2.25 -19.55 11.85
N VAL A 468 1.62 -19.38 10.69
CA VAL A 468 0.66 -20.32 10.11
C VAL A 468 1.34 -21.08 8.97
N LEU A 469 1.33 -22.40 9.03
CA LEU A 469 2.00 -23.28 8.07
C LEU A 469 1.01 -24.25 7.44
N ALA A 470 1.07 -24.36 6.12
CA ALA A 470 0.41 -25.41 5.33
C ALA A 470 1.46 -26.14 4.47
N HIS A 471 1.10 -27.30 3.94
CA HIS A 471 1.93 -28.02 2.97
C HIS A 471 1.43 -27.79 1.56
N ASN A 472 2.24 -27.17 0.71
CA ASN A 472 1.82 -26.65 -0.61
C ASN A 472 0.85 -25.47 -0.53
N GLY A 473 0.77 -24.80 0.62
CA GLY A 473 -0.07 -23.63 0.81
C GLY A 473 0.20 -22.51 -0.20
N GLN A 474 1.42 -22.38 -0.72
CA GLN A 474 1.76 -21.34 -1.70
C GLN A 474 0.94 -21.40 -2.98
N ALA A 475 0.51 -22.60 -3.39
CA ALA A 475 -0.23 -22.84 -4.61
C ALA A 475 -1.70 -23.22 -4.35
N TYR A 476 -2.05 -23.54 -3.10
CA TYR A 476 -3.35 -24.08 -2.73
C TYR A 476 -3.96 -23.39 -1.52
N ASP A 477 -3.69 -23.85 -0.28
CA ASP A 477 -4.43 -23.44 0.92
C ASP A 477 -4.41 -21.92 1.17
N HIS A 478 -3.23 -21.30 1.05
CA HIS A 478 -3.09 -19.86 1.29
C HIS A 478 -3.82 -19.01 0.24
N GLN A 479 -4.18 -19.58 -0.92
CA GLN A 479 -4.99 -18.89 -1.93
C GLN A 479 -6.41 -18.65 -1.43
N PHE A 480 -7.01 -19.61 -0.72
CA PHE A 480 -8.34 -19.43 -0.10
C PHE A 480 -8.29 -18.40 1.02
N ILE A 481 -7.25 -18.45 1.85
CA ILE A 481 -7.04 -17.48 2.93
C ILE A 481 -6.87 -16.07 2.34
N LEU A 482 -6.00 -15.92 1.34
CA LEU A 482 -5.77 -14.65 0.64
C LEU A 482 -7.07 -14.11 0.02
N ASN A 483 -7.83 -14.95 -0.67
CA ASN A 483 -9.11 -14.55 -1.27
C ASN A 483 -10.09 -14.04 -0.21
N TYR A 484 -10.24 -14.74 0.92
CA TYR A 484 -11.09 -14.30 2.02
C TYR A 484 -10.62 -12.95 2.59
N ILE A 485 -9.33 -12.81 2.86
CA ILE A 485 -8.75 -11.56 3.37
C ILE A 485 -9.04 -10.40 2.43
N LEU A 486 -8.80 -10.57 1.12
CA LEU A 486 -8.97 -9.49 0.14
C LEU A 486 -10.43 -9.13 -0.13
N THR A 487 -11.36 -10.10 -0.03
CA THR A 487 -12.76 -9.90 -0.41
C THR A 487 -13.70 -9.63 0.77
N LYS A 488 -13.33 -10.10 1.98
CA LYS A 488 -14.19 -10.02 3.18
C LYS A 488 -13.59 -9.18 4.30
N THR A 489 -12.34 -8.75 4.20
CA THR A 489 -11.69 -7.93 5.25
C THR A 489 -11.09 -6.64 4.67
N LYS A 490 -10.74 -5.69 5.56
CA LYS A 490 -10.02 -4.46 5.18
C LYS A 490 -8.48 -4.64 5.21
N PHE A 491 -7.98 -5.81 5.59
CA PHE A 491 -6.54 -6.06 5.68
C PHE A 491 -5.90 -6.07 4.28
N LYS A 492 -4.70 -5.50 4.20
CA LYS A 492 -3.87 -5.54 2.99
C LYS A 492 -2.61 -6.34 3.29
N PRO A 493 -2.59 -7.64 2.97
CA PRO A 493 -1.44 -8.47 3.29
C PRO A 493 -0.19 -8.01 2.53
N GLU A 494 0.94 -7.97 3.21
CA GLU A 494 2.25 -7.89 2.54
C GLU A 494 2.61 -9.30 2.05
N MET A 495 3.08 -9.42 0.80
CA MET A 495 3.30 -10.73 0.19
C MET A 495 4.64 -10.79 -0.53
N ILE A 496 5.28 -11.96 -0.46
CA ILE A 496 6.40 -12.35 -1.32
C ILE A 496 5.88 -13.45 -2.23
N MET A 497 5.93 -13.22 -3.54
CA MET A 497 5.38 -14.14 -4.54
C MET A 497 6.45 -14.62 -5.53
N ARG A 498 6.22 -15.79 -6.12
CA ARG A 498 6.93 -16.31 -7.29
C ARG A 498 5.90 -16.70 -8.34
N GLY A 499 5.68 -15.82 -9.31
CA GLY A 499 4.52 -15.93 -10.19
C GLY A 499 3.23 -15.86 -9.36
N SER A 500 2.33 -16.83 -9.53
CA SER A 500 1.10 -16.97 -8.75
C SER A 500 1.29 -17.61 -7.37
N LYS A 501 2.48 -18.16 -7.05
CA LYS A 501 2.73 -18.86 -5.79
C LYS A 501 3.07 -17.89 -4.66
N ILE A 502 2.39 -18.02 -3.53
CA ILE A 502 2.59 -17.19 -2.32
C ILE A 502 3.71 -17.81 -1.47
N ILE A 503 4.95 -17.32 -1.59
CA ILE A 503 6.08 -17.81 -0.78
C ILE A 503 5.85 -17.49 0.70
N SER A 504 5.39 -16.27 0.99
CA SER A 504 5.01 -15.84 2.34
C SER A 504 4.01 -14.71 2.28
N MET A 505 3.08 -14.68 3.23
CA MET A 505 2.07 -13.63 3.38
C MET A 505 2.05 -13.13 4.84
N TYR A 506 1.99 -11.82 5.04
CA TYR A 506 2.06 -11.18 6.36
C TYR A 506 0.83 -10.31 6.62
N ILE A 507 0.27 -10.43 7.83
CA ILE A 507 -0.83 -9.60 8.33
C ILE A 507 -0.51 -9.24 9.77
N ASP A 508 -0.11 -8.00 10.01
CA ASP A 508 0.39 -7.52 11.31
C ASP A 508 1.50 -8.44 11.87
N ASN A 509 1.21 -9.16 12.95
CA ASN A 509 2.08 -10.13 13.61
C ASN A 509 1.83 -11.59 13.20
N VAL A 510 1.00 -11.83 12.19
CA VAL A 510 0.71 -13.14 11.61
C VAL A 510 1.54 -13.35 10.34
N THR A 511 2.22 -14.48 10.25
CA THR A 511 3.02 -14.88 9.08
C THR A 511 2.53 -16.22 8.55
N PHE A 512 2.07 -16.25 7.30
CA PHE A 512 1.71 -17.46 6.57
C PHE A 512 2.93 -17.94 5.77
N LEU A 513 3.30 -19.20 5.97
CA LEU A 513 4.43 -19.87 5.32
C LEU A 513 3.99 -21.18 4.68
N ASP A 514 4.68 -21.57 3.63
CA ASP A 514 4.51 -22.89 3.02
C ASP A 514 5.71 -23.79 3.40
N SER A 515 5.40 -24.96 3.95
CA SER A 515 6.41 -25.96 4.29
C SER A 515 7.16 -26.51 3.08
N LEU A 516 6.61 -26.46 1.85
CA LEU A 516 7.33 -26.85 0.62
C LEU A 516 8.55 -25.96 0.32
N ASN A 517 8.55 -24.72 0.80
CA ASN A 517 9.73 -23.85 0.70
C ASN A 517 10.89 -24.31 1.58
N TYR A 518 10.64 -25.26 2.48
CA TYR A 518 11.61 -25.91 3.35
C TYR A 518 11.88 -27.36 2.95
N PHE A 519 10.82 -28.08 2.60
CA PHE A 519 10.84 -29.50 2.25
C PHE A 519 10.29 -29.67 0.82
N PRO A 520 11.13 -29.65 -0.23
CA PRO A 520 10.68 -29.78 -1.61
C PRO A 520 10.33 -31.25 -1.95
N MET A 521 9.40 -31.83 -1.19
CA MET A 521 8.96 -33.22 -1.31
C MET A 521 7.51 -33.34 -0.81
N ALA A 522 6.82 -34.40 -1.24
CA ALA A 522 5.45 -34.67 -0.81
C ALA A 522 5.35 -34.95 0.71
N LEU A 523 4.21 -34.61 1.31
CA LEU A 523 3.92 -34.82 2.73
C LEU A 523 4.15 -36.27 3.17
N ALA A 524 3.77 -37.25 2.33
CA ALA A 524 3.95 -38.68 2.57
C ALA A 524 5.42 -39.10 2.77
N LYS A 525 6.39 -38.31 2.30
CA LYS A 525 7.82 -38.60 2.43
C LYS A 525 8.44 -38.02 3.71
N LEU A 526 7.77 -37.06 4.36
CA LEU A 526 8.27 -36.42 5.58
C LEU A 526 8.46 -37.38 6.77
N PRO A 527 7.55 -38.36 7.02
CA PRO A 527 7.72 -39.30 8.12
C PRO A 527 9.05 -40.06 8.04
N LYS A 528 9.38 -40.58 6.85
CA LYS A 528 10.66 -41.26 6.60
C LYS A 528 11.85 -40.29 6.69
N ALA A 529 11.72 -39.09 6.12
CA ALA A 529 12.80 -38.10 6.10
C ALA A 529 13.20 -37.61 7.52
N PHE A 530 12.25 -37.54 8.45
CA PHE A 530 12.46 -37.06 9.82
C PHE A 530 12.46 -38.17 10.89
N GLY A 531 12.40 -39.44 10.48
CA GLY A 531 12.39 -40.58 11.40
C GLY A 531 11.18 -40.56 12.35
N LEU A 532 10.01 -40.16 11.85
CA LEU A 532 8.77 -40.25 12.61
C LEU A 532 8.35 -41.73 12.75
N LYS A 533 7.64 -42.06 13.83
CA LYS A 533 7.16 -43.43 14.12
C LYS A 533 6.32 -43.98 12.95
N ASP A 534 6.33 -45.31 12.77
CA ASP A 534 5.66 -45.99 11.64
C ASP A 534 4.14 -45.76 11.57
N ASN A 535 3.50 -45.35 12.66
CA ASN A 535 2.08 -45.01 12.70
C ASN A 535 1.74 -43.69 11.98
N PHE A 536 2.73 -42.92 11.53
CA PHE A 536 2.54 -41.67 10.79
C PHE A 536 2.73 -41.85 9.27
N ARG A 537 2.20 -42.93 8.69
CA ARG A 537 2.18 -43.10 7.22
C ARG A 537 0.93 -42.45 6.65
N LYS A 538 1.09 -41.66 5.58
CA LYS A 538 -0.04 -41.06 4.87
C LYS A 538 -0.86 -42.15 4.19
N GLY A 539 -2.15 -42.21 4.47
CA GLY A 539 -3.10 -43.14 3.86
C GLY A 539 -3.61 -42.66 2.50
N TYR A 540 -4.59 -43.37 1.94
CA TYR A 540 -5.26 -43.01 0.70
C TYR A 540 -6.69 -42.53 0.98
N PHE A 541 -7.09 -41.42 0.35
CA PHE A 541 -8.43 -40.85 0.52
C PHE A 541 -9.08 -40.59 -0.85
N PRO A 542 -10.39 -40.90 -1.02
CA PRO A 542 -11.08 -40.73 -2.29
C PRO A 542 -11.50 -39.26 -2.50
N TYR A 543 -10.58 -38.42 -2.95
CA TYR A 543 -10.80 -36.98 -3.09
C TYR A 543 -11.94 -36.60 -4.06
N HIS A 544 -12.18 -37.39 -5.11
CA HIS A 544 -13.32 -37.15 -6.00
C HIS A 544 -14.66 -37.62 -5.41
N PHE A 545 -14.63 -38.40 -4.32
CA PHE A 545 -15.84 -38.81 -3.59
C PHE A 545 -16.27 -37.77 -2.55
N ASN A 546 -15.42 -36.77 -2.26
CA ASN A 546 -15.75 -35.63 -1.40
C ASN A 546 -16.70 -34.66 -2.12
N THR A 547 -17.96 -35.05 -2.22
CA THR A 547 -19.07 -34.28 -2.80
C THR A 547 -20.11 -33.99 -1.73
N LEU A 548 -20.98 -33.01 -1.98
CA LEU A 548 -22.12 -32.74 -1.08
C LEU A 548 -23.07 -33.94 -0.91
N GLU A 549 -23.27 -34.72 -1.98
CA GLU A 549 -24.15 -35.89 -1.98
C GLU A 549 -23.61 -37.02 -1.08
N ASN A 550 -22.30 -37.24 -1.10
CA ASN A 550 -21.68 -38.35 -0.38
C ASN A 550 -21.28 -38.01 1.07
N GLN A 551 -21.58 -36.80 1.57
CA GLN A 551 -21.16 -36.39 2.92
C GLN A 551 -21.67 -37.31 4.03
N ASN A 552 -22.81 -37.96 3.86
CA ASN A 552 -23.40 -38.88 4.86
C ASN A 552 -23.25 -40.36 4.45
N TYR A 553 -22.37 -40.67 3.49
CA TYR A 553 -22.18 -42.02 3.00
C TYR A 553 -21.54 -42.92 4.07
N ILE A 554 -22.19 -44.07 4.30
CA ILE A 554 -21.69 -45.19 5.09
C ILE A 554 -21.94 -46.45 4.29
N GLY A 555 -20.88 -47.12 3.85
CA GLY A 555 -20.98 -48.27 2.94
C GLY A 555 -19.61 -48.89 2.66
N PRO A 556 -19.45 -49.73 1.61
CA PRO A 556 -18.13 -50.19 1.18
C PRO A 556 -17.20 -49.04 0.75
N TYR A 557 -15.90 -49.29 0.64
CA TYR A 557 -14.98 -48.26 0.16
C TYR A 557 -15.33 -47.83 -1.28
N PRO A 558 -15.25 -46.52 -1.63
CA PRO A 558 -15.57 -46.03 -2.97
C PRO A 558 -14.75 -46.69 -4.07
N ASP A 559 -15.24 -46.65 -5.31
CA ASP A 559 -14.51 -47.18 -6.45
C ASP A 559 -13.14 -46.53 -6.64
N MET A 560 -12.21 -47.30 -7.21
CA MET A 560 -10.81 -46.91 -7.39
C MET A 560 -10.65 -45.56 -8.14
N GLU A 561 -11.57 -45.25 -9.05
CA GLU A 561 -11.56 -44.00 -9.83
C GLU A 561 -11.64 -42.75 -8.95
N TYR A 562 -12.33 -42.83 -7.80
CA TYR A 562 -12.49 -41.69 -6.90
C TYR A 562 -11.20 -41.29 -6.17
N TYR A 563 -10.19 -42.15 -6.18
CA TYR A 563 -8.85 -41.90 -5.66
C TYR A 563 -7.89 -41.36 -6.74
N GLY A 564 -8.38 -41.17 -7.97
CA GLY A 564 -7.63 -40.72 -9.15
C GLY A 564 -6.26 -41.38 -9.36
N PRO A 565 -6.19 -42.72 -9.44
CA PRO A 565 -4.94 -43.48 -9.60
C PRO A 565 -4.10 -43.05 -10.82
N ASN A 566 -4.71 -42.43 -11.83
CA ASN A 566 -4.04 -41.95 -13.04
C ASN A 566 -3.11 -40.75 -12.79
N THR A 567 -3.26 -40.05 -11.67
CA THR A 567 -2.37 -38.93 -11.28
C THR A 567 -1.22 -39.38 -10.37
N MET A 568 -1.25 -40.63 -9.91
CA MET A 568 -0.21 -41.21 -9.05
C MET A 568 1.01 -41.64 -9.87
N MET A 569 2.19 -41.59 -9.25
CA MET A 569 3.41 -42.18 -9.81
C MET A 569 3.31 -43.71 -9.79
N ALA A 570 4.01 -44.39 -10.72
CA ALA A 570 3.93 -45.85 -10.89
C ALA A 570 4.06 -46.63 -9.56
N ASP A 571 5.14 -46.39 -8.81
CA ASP A 571 5.40 -47.05 -7.52
C ASP A 571 4.31 -46.80 -6.46
N ASP A 572 3.71 -45.61 -6.45
CA ASP A 572 2.67 -45.25 -5.48
C ASP A 572 1.31 -45.80 -5.90
N ARG A 573 1.07 -45.92 -7.21
CA ARG A 573 -0.11 -46.56 -7.80
C ARG A 573 -0.15 -48.06 -7.50
N GLU A 574 0.98 -48.75 -7.60
CA GLU A 574 1.06 -50.19 -7.24
C GLU A 574 0.72 -50.42 -5.77
N LYS A 575 1.31 -49.63 -4.86
CA LYS A 575 0.99 -49.69 -3.43
C LYS A 575 -0.48 -49.38 -3.15
N PHE A 576 -1.04 -48.42 -3.87
CA PHE A 576 -2.45 -48.06 -3.77
C PHE A 576 -3.36 -49.22 -4.19
N ILE A 577 -3.07 -49.88 -5.31
CA ILE A 577 -3.88 -51.01 -5.81
C ILE A 577 -3.86 -52.18 -4.80
N LEU A 578 -2.69 -52.49 -4.24
CA LEU A 578 -2.57 -53.51 -3.19
C LEU A 578 -3.41 -53.14 -1.96
N TRP A 579 -3.23 -51.92 -1.45
CA TRP A 579 -4.02 -51.41 -0.33
C TRP A 579 -5.53 -51.41 -0.63
N TYR A 580 -5.94 -51.02 -1.82
CA TYR A 580 -7.34 -50.95 -2.21
C TYR A 580 -7.98 -52.34 -2.22
N ASN A 581 -7.33 -53.32 -2.82
CA ASN A 581 -7.83 -54.69 -2.87
C ASN A 581 -8.00 -55.32 -1.47
N GLU A 582 -7.17 -54.93 -0.51
CA GLU A 582 -7.27 -55.38 0.89
C GLU A 582 -8.36 -54.65 1.70
N ASN A 583 -8.81 -53.47 1.26
CA ASN A 583 -9.72 -52.61 2.03
C ASN A 583 -11.09 -52.37 1.38
N LYS A 584 -11.26 -52.67 0.08
CA LYS A 584 -12.49 -52.36 -0.70
C LYS A 584 -13.79 -52.86 -0.05
N ASP A 585 -13.75 -54.02 0.61
CA ASP A 585 -14.92 -54.67 1.19
C ASP A 585 -15.18 -54.23 2.66
N LYS A 586 -14.35 -53.35 3.22
CA LYS A 586 -14.53 -52.81 4.57
C LYS A 586 -15.55 -51.66 4.56
N VAL A 587 -16.04 -51.30 5.74
CA VAL A 587 -16.95 -50.15 5.89
C VAL A 587 -16.15 -48.84 5.85
N PHE A 588 -16.52 -47.97 4.92
CA PHE A 588 -16.09 -46.59 4.77
C PHE A 588 -17.17 -45.65 5.30
N ASP A 589 -16.80 -44.79 6.24
CA ASP A 589 -17.64 -43.71 6.77
C ASP A 589 -17.03 -42.38 6.33
N MET A 590 -17.69 -41.68 5.42
CA MET A 590 -17.16 -40.46 4.82
C MET A 590 -16.81 -39.39 5.86
N GLN A 591 -17.66 -39.18 6.87
CA GLN A 591 -17.45 -38.14 7.90
C GLN A 591 -16.28 -38.46 8.82
N LYS A 592 -16.05 -39.75 9.10
CA LYS A 592 -14.96 -40.21 9.96
C LYS A 592 -13.64 -40.25 9.21
N GLU A 593 -13.64 -40.78 7.99
CA GLU A 593 -12.43 -40.98 7.19
C GLU A 593 -11.83 -39.65 6.73
N ILE A 594 -12.64 -38.69 6.25
CA ILE A 594 -12.14 -37.37 5.83
C ILE A 594 -11.45 -36.62 6.97
N VAL A 595 -12.02 -36.69 8.18
CA VAL A 595 -11.45 -36.07 9.37
C VAL A 595 -10.18 -36.78 9.79
N THR A 596 -10.19 -38.11 9.80
CA THR A 596 -9.03 -38.92 10.21
C THR A 596 -7.83 -38.68 9.28
N TYR A 597 -8.09 -38.65 7.96
CA TYR A 597 -7.09 -38.36 6.95
C TYR A 597 -6.49 -36.97 7.11
N CYS A 598 -7.33 -35.92 7.19
CA CYS A 598 -6.85 -34.55 7.33
C CYS A 598 -6.12 -34.32 8.67
N VAL A 599 -6.57 -34.95 9.76
CA VAL A 599 -5.86 -34.94 11.06
C VAL A 599 -4.46 -35.55 10.94
N LEU A 600 -4.33 -36.68 10.25
CA LEU A 600 -3.03 -37.32 10.03
C LEU A 600 -2.08 -36.43 9.22
N ASP A 601 -2.58 -35.76 8.18
CA ASP A 601 -1.80 -34.83 7.37
C ASP A 601 -1.26 -33.65 8.21
N VAL A 602 -2.12 -33.04 9.04
CA VAL A 602 -1.73 -31.97 9.96
C VAL A 602 -0.75 -32.45 11.02
N ASP A 603 -0.92 -33.67 11.55
CA ASP A 603 -0.03 -34.24 12.54
C ASP A 603 1.37 -34.54 11.96
N ILE A 604 1.44 -35.12 10.76
CA ILE A 604 2.69 -35.34 10.02
C ILE A 604 3.40 -34.00 9.80
N LEU A 605 2.67 -33.00 9.29
CA LEU A 605 3.22 -31.67 9.03
C LEU A 605 3.77 -31.03 10.32
N THR A 606 3.00 -31.11 11.41
CA THR A 606 3.36 -30.56 12.72
C THR A 606 4.66 -31.19 13.22
N LEU A 607 4.72 -32.52 13.30
CA LEU A 607 5.89 -33.23 13.82
C LEU A 607 7.14 -33.02 12.97
N ALA A 608 7.01 -33.09 11.64
CA ALA A 608 8.13 -32.86 10.72
C ALA A 608 8.69 -31.43 10.85
N CYS A 609 7.81 -30.42 10.90
CA CYS A 609 8.23 -29.03 11.09
C CYS A 609 8.93 -28.83 12.44
N LEU A 610 8.39 -29.38 13.52
CA LEU A 610 8.99 -29.27 14.85
C LEU A 610 10.36 -29.94 14.94
N LYS A 611 10.52 -31.14 14.37
CA LYS A 611 11.81 -31.85 14.29
C LYS A 611 12.85 -31.10 13.48
N PHE A 612 12.45 -30.55 12.33
CA PHE A 612 13.33 -29.73 11.51
C PHE A 612 13.78 -28.45 12.24
N ARG A 613 12.84 -27.77 12.91
CA ARG A 613 13.12 -26.58 13.73
C ARG A 613 14.10 -26.89 14.85
N GLU A 614 13.86 -27.97 15.60
CA GLU A 614 14.75 -28.45 16.67
C GLU A 614 16.18 -28.64 16.15
N SER A 615 16.30 -29.34 15.01
CA SER A 615 17.59 -29.64 14.38
C SER A 615 18.37 -28.38 13.98
N LEU A 616 17.70 -27.39 13.39
CA LEU A 616 18.33 -26.13 12.96
C LEU A 616 18.72 -25.21 14.12
N ILE A 617 17.90 -25.15 15.17
CA ILE A 617 18.24 -24.41 16.38
C ILE A 617 19.47 -25.03 17.03
N LYS A 618 19.49 -26.36 17.18
CA LYS A 618 20.64 -27.08 17.76
C LYS A 618 21.92 -26.92 16.92
N ALA A 619 21.81 -26.97 15.60
CA ALA A 619 22.97 -26.94 14.72
C ALA A 619 23.61 -25.56 14.55
N GLY A 620 22.84 -24.47 14.67
CA GLY A 620 23.39 -23.15 14.36
C GLY A 620 22.61 -21.96 14.91
N ASN A 621 21.80 -22.18 15.96
CA ASN A 621 21.00 -21.14 16.61
C ASN A 621 20.14 -20.36 15.61
N VAL A 622 19.48 -21.05 14.68
CA VAL A 622 18.56 -20.46 13.69
C VAL A 622 17.20 -21.11 13.85
N CYS A 623 16.16 -20.30 14.02
CA CYS A 623 14.79 -20.81 13.98
C CYS A 623 14.18 -20.57 12.59
N PRO A 624 13.99 -21.62 11.77
CA PRO A 624 13.72 -21.49 10.34
C PRO A 624 12.45 -20.69 10.04
N PHE A 625 11.35 -21.00 10.72
CA PHE A 625 10.05 -20.41 10.43
C PHE A 625 9.87 -19.00 10.98
N SER A 626 10.71 -18.58 11.93
CA SER A 626 10.60 -17.26 12.54
C SER A 626 11.51 -16.21 11.93
N GLU A 627 12.54 -16.66 11.22
CA GLU A 627 13.63 -15.79 10.75
C GLU A 627 13.82 -15.83 9.23
N ALA A 628 13.18 -16.79 8.56
CA ALA A 628 13.26 -17.01 7.13
C ALA A 628 11.92 -17.50 6.59
N CYS A 629 11.74 -17.42 5.27
CA CYS A 629 10.59 -17.95 4.56
C CYS A 629 10.93 -19.18 3.69
N THR A 630 12.20 -19.57 3.59
CA THR A 630 12.68 -20.68 2.76
C THR A 630 13.87 -21.41 3.40
N ILE A 631 14.15 -22.64 2.95
CA ILE A 631 15.36 -23.39 3.32
C ILE A 631 16.63 -22.61 2.96
N ALA A 632 16.70 -22.00 1.78
CA ALA A 632 17.88 -21.26 1.33
C ALA A 632 18.16 -20.03 2.22
N SER A 633 17.11 -19.30 2.61
CA SER A 633 17.24 -18.18 3.54
C SER A 633 17.67 -18.64 4.94
N SER A 634 17.11 -19.75 5.42
CA SER A 634 17.51 -20.37 6.71
C SER A 634 18.99 -20.81 6.69
N ARG A 635 19.43 -21.45 5.60
CA ARG A 635 20.84 -21.86 5.40
C ARG A 635 21.78 -20.66 5.29
N ASN A 636 21.38 -19.60 4.61
CA ASN A 636 22.17 -18.36 4.55
C ASN A 636 22.33 -17.73 5.94
N LYS A 637 21.29 -17.73 6.79
CA LYS A 637 21.42 -17.29 8.19
C LYS A 637 22.39 -18.17 8.99
N LEU A 638 22.27 -19.48 8.85
CA LEU A 638 23.17 -20.43 9.50
C LEU A 638 24.62 -20.21 9.06
N PHE A 639 24.86 -20.01 7.76
CA PHE A 639 26.17 -19.64 7.20
C PHE A 639 26.69 -18.33 7.80
N ARG A 640 25.87 -17.27 7.77
CA ARG A 640 26.25 -15.94 8.26
C ARG A 640 26.49 -15.86 9.77
N ARG A 641 25.90 -16.75 10.57
CA ARG A 641 26.10 -16.85 12.01
C ARG A 641 27.35 -17.62 12.40
N ASN A 642 27.58 -18.75 11.74
CA ASN A 642 28.54 -19.75 12.23
C ASN A 642 29.78 -19.92 11.34
N PHE A 643 29.74 -19.48 10.08
CA PHE A 643 30.78 -19.81 9.10
C PHE A 643 31.33 -18.60 8.34
N LEU A 644 30.55 -17.53 8.17
CA LEU A 644 30.98 -16.34 7.44
C LEU A 644 32.08 -15.60 8.20
N LYS A 645 33.27 -15.50 7.60
CA LYS A 645 34.33 -14.61 8.07
C LYS A 645 34.03 -13.17 7.65
N PRO A 646 34.27 -12.16 8.50
CA PRO A 646 34.11 -10.76 8.16
C PRO A 646 34.82 -10.38 6.86
N ASP A 647 34.19 -9.50 6.08
CA ASP A 647 34.78 -8.86 4.90
C ASP A 647 35.30 -9.80 3.78
N THR A 648 34.72 -11.01 3.68
CA THR A 648 35.12 -12.01 2.67
C THR A 648 34.22 -12.08 1.43
N ILE A 649 32.93 -11.74 1.55
CA ILE A 649 31.97 -11.78 0.43
C ILE A 649 31.54 -10.37 0.09
N GLY A 650 32.07 -9.82 -1.02
CA GLY A 650 31.70 -8.49 -1.51
C GLY A 650 30.25 -8.43 -2.00
N LEU A 651 29.54 -7.36 -1.66
CA LEU A 651 28.18 -7.09 -2.12
C LEU A 651 28.19 -5.99 -3.18
N ILE A 652 27.98 -6.39 -4.42
CA ILE A 652 27.94 -5.48 -5.57
C ILE A 652 26.62 -4.68 -5.54
N PRO A 653 26.67 -3.33 -5.53
CA PRO A 653 25.45 -2.51 -5.63
C PRO A 653 24.70 -2.76 -6.93
N ARG A 654 23.41 -2.40 -7.00
CA ARG A 654 22.56 -2.57 -8.21
C ARG A 654 23.13 -1.91 -9.48
N HIS A 655 23.96 -0.89 -9.31
CA HIS A 655 24.65 -0.20 -10.41
C HIS A 655 26.17 -0.44 -10.37
N GLY A 656 26.60 -1.56 -9.79
CA GLY A 656 28.02 -1.83 -9.59
C GLY A 656 28.72 -0.80 -8.71
N TYR A 657 30.05 -0.85 -8.70
CA TYR A 657 30.90 0.13 -8.01
C TYR A 657 31.22 1.36 -8.88
N ARG A 658 30.99 1.28 -10.20
CA ARG A 658 31.33 2.31 -11.21
C ARG A 658 30.27 3.42 -11.40
N TYR A 659 29.10 3.32 -10.77
CA TYR A 659 28.02 4.32 -10.86
C TYR A 659 27.60 4.84 -9.48
N ARG A 660 28.56 5.02 -8.55
CA ARG A 660 28.27 5.69 -7.27
C ARG A 660 27.99 7.18 -7.44
N ASP A 661 28.66 7.80 -8.39
CA ASP A 661 28.61 9.23 -8.62
C ASP A 661 27.56 9.55 -9.70
N LYS A 662 26.77 10.59 -9.45
CA LYS A 662 25.66 10.99 -10.33
C LYS A 662 26.14 12.05 -11.29
N GLN A 663 26.83 11.63 -12.35
CA GLN A 663 27.26 12.51 -13.41
C GLN A 663 26.32 12.40 -14.62
N PRO A 664 25.85 13.52 -15.21
CA PRO A 664 25.00 13.46 -16.39
C PRO A 664 25.80 12.94 -17.60
N LYS A 665 25.13 12.18 -18.48
CA LYS A 665 25.77 11.55 -19.65
C LYS A 665 26.53 12.55 -20.54
N ILE A 666 25.97 13.75 -20.72
CA ILE A 666 26.60 14.82 -21.50
C ILE A 666 27.94 15.29 -20.92
N ALA A 667 28.10 15.28 -19.60
CA ALA A 667 29.37 15.63 -18.97
C ALA A 667 30.43 14.54 -19.25
N ILE A 668 30.05 13.27 -19.16
CA ILE A 668 30.93 12.14 -19.50
C ILE A 668 31.37 12.21 -20.97
N GLU A 669 30.42 12.45 -21.88
CA GLU A 669 30.71 12.60 -23.32
C GLU A 669 31.67 13.78 -23.58
N TRP A 670 31.50 14.90 -22.88
CA TRP A 670 32.43 16.04 -22.94
C TRP A 670 33.83 15.70 -22.41
N PHE A 671 33.95 15.01 -21.27
CA PHE A 671 35.26 14.59 -20.76
C PHE A 671 36.00 13.65 -21.71
N ILE A 672 35.30 12.71 -22.33
CA ILE A 672 35.88 11.82 -23.34
C ILE A 672 36.41 12.64 -24.53
N TRP A 673 35.67 13.66 -24.96
CA TRP A 673 36.10 14.56 -26.01
C TRP A 673 37.32 15.40 -25.60
N GLU A 674 37.33 15.98 -24.39
CA GLU A 674 38.47 16.76 -23.86
C GLU A 674 39.74 15.92 -23.71
N VAL A 675 39.62 14.69 -23.20
CA VAL A 675 40.73 13.71 -23.12
C VAL A 675 41.33 13.47 -24.51
N LYS A 676 40.49 13.38 -25.55
CA LYS A 676 40.94 13.14 -26.92
C LYS A 676 41.55 14.38 -27.57
N VAL A 677 41.01 15.56 -27.32
CA VAL A 677 41.45 16.82 -27.96
C VAL A 677 42.72 17.36 -27.33
N ARG A 678 42.80 17.34 -26.00
CA ARG A 678 43.94 17.88 -25.26
C ARG A 678 44.99 16.84 -24.92
N GLU A 679 44.72 15.57 -25.22
CA GLU A 679 45.60 14.43 -24.91
C GLU A 679 45.96 14.34 -23.41
N ILE A 680 45.05 14.77 -22.54
CA ILE A 680 45.22 14.74 -21.08
C ILE A 680 44.40 13.62 -20.45
N ASN A 681 44.85 13.14 -19.29
CA ASN A 681 44.09 12.16 -18.52
C ASN A 681 43.16 12.83 -17.50
N ILE A 682 41.84 12.76 -17.73
CA ILE A 682 40.82 13.29 -16.83
C ILE A 682 40.17 12.14 -16.05
N LEU A 683 40.22 12.21 -14.71
CA LEU A 683 39.46 11.35 -13.81
C LEU A 683 38.03 11.91 -13.68
N HIS A 684 37.04 11.05 -13.89
CA HIS A 684 35.61 11.36 -13.80
C HIS A 684 34.82 10.09 -13.42
N ALA A 685 33.51 10.18 -13.25
CA ALA A 685 32.67 9.10 -12.72
C ALA A 685 32.82 7.76 -13.48
N ASP A 686 32.88 7.79 -14.82
CA ASP A 686 32.98 6.60 -15.67
C ASP A 686 34.41 6.01 -15.74
N LYS A 687 35.42 6.83 -15.38
CA LYS A 687 36.84 6.43 -15.30
C LYS A 687 37.28 6.21 -13.85
N GLY A 688 36.41 5.60 -13.04
CA GLY A 688 36.67 5.24 -11.64
C GLY A 688 35.67 5.88 -10.69
N LYS A 689 35.92 7.13 -10.29
CA LYS A 689 35.07 7.95 -9.41
C LYS A 689 35.36 9.45 -9.62
N GLU A 690 34.42 10.29 -9.23
CA GLU A 690 34.68 11.73 -9.08
C GLU A 690 35.75 11.98 -8.00
N MET A 691 36.58 12.99 -8.21
CA MET A 691 37.61 13.38 -7.25
C MET A 691 37.05 14.38 -6.24
N VAL A 692 37.48 14.26 -4.98
CA VAL A 692 37.08 15.20 -3.92
C VAL A 692 38.29 16.06 -3.56
N LEU A 693 38.23 17.34 -3.90
CA LEU A 693 39.26 18.33 -3.59
C LEU A 693 38.75 19.27 -2.50
N ALA A 694 39.51 19.43 -1.42
CA ALA A 694 39.14 20.25 -0.26
C ALA A 694 37.70 19.98 0.28
N GLY A 695 37.23 18.73 0.18
CA GLY A 695 35.90 18.32 0.65
C GLY A 695 34.74 18.56 -0.33
N LEU A 696 35.02 19.01 -1.56
CA LEU A 696 34.04 19.18 -2.64
C LEU A 696 34.31 18.16 -3.76
N SER A 697 33.27 17.47 -4.21
CA SER A 697 33.32 16.62 -5.41
C SER A 697 33.46 17.52 -6.64
N VAL A 698 34.33 17.17 -7.57
CA VAL A 698 34.48 17.84 -8.86
C VAL A 698 34.10 16.91 -10.00
N ASP A 699 33.54 17.47 -11.07
CA ASP A 699 33.03 16.66 -12.19
C ASP A 699 34.19 15.95 -12.93
N GLY A 700 35.28 16.66 -13.20
CA GLY A 700 36.49 16.11 -13.83
C GLY A 700 37.76 16.69 -13.21
N TYR A 701 38.79 15.85 -13.06
CA TYR A 701 40.09 16.29 -12.54
C TYR A 701 41.25 15.67 -13.31
N CYS A 702 42.18 16.51 -13.76
CA CYS A 702 43.43 16.07 -14.36
C CYS A 702 44.55 16.17 -13.32
N THR A 703 45.11 15.03 -12.92
CA THR A 703 46.22 14.97 -11.95
C THR A 703 47.51 15.57 -12.48
N GLU A 704 47.75 15.49 -13.79
CA GLU A 704 48.99 15.93 -14.44
C GLU A 704 49.07 17.45 -14.51
N THR A 705 47.97 18.10 -14.87
CA THR A 705 47.91 19.57 -15.00
C THR A 705 47.35 20.26 -13.75
N ASN A 706 46.90 19.48 -12.76
CA ASN A 706 46.20 19.96 -11.56
C ASN A 706 44.97 20.83 -11.90
N GLN A 707 44.30 20.52 -13.01
CA GLN A 707 43.12 21.26 -13.49
C GLN A 707 41.82 20.57 -13.11
N VAL A 708 40.85 21.39 -12.70
CA VAL A 708 39.47 20.96 -12.45
C VAL A 708 38.60 21.36 -13.63
N PHE A 709 37.79 20.42 -14.10
CA PHE A 709 36.83 20.59 -15.18
C PHE A 709 35.43 20.46 -14.61
N GLU A 710 34.59 21.50 -14.76
CA GLU A 710 33.22 21.50 -14.24
C GLU A 710 32.20 21.76 -15.34
N MET A 711 31.30 20.81 -15.56
CA MET A 711 30.25 20.98 -16.55
C MET A 711 29.16 21.89 -15.98
N MET A 712 28.97 23.06 -16.60
CA MET A 712 28.06 24.10 -16.10
C MET A 712 28.45 24.61 -14.68
N GLY A 713 29.73 24.51 -14.30
CA GLY A 713 30.24 24.94 -12.99
C GLY A 713 29.84 26.37 -12.63
N CYS A 714 29.85 27.29 -13.60
CA CYS A 714 29.41 28.68 -13.39
C CYS A 714 27.98 28.81 -12.85
N PHE A 715 27.05 27.93 -13.25
CA PHE A 715 25.66 27.94 -12.78
C PHE A 715 25.50 27.28 -11.41
N TYR A 716 26.23 26.18 -11.18
CA TYR A 716 26.14 25.41 -9.94
C TYR A 716 26.92 26.04 -8.79
N HIS A 717 28.00 26.75 -9.09
CA HIS A 717 28.84 27.51 -8.15
C HIS A 717 28.57 29.02 -8.18
N GLY A 718 27.55 29.48 -8.89
CA GLY A 718 27.11 30.87 -8.79
C GLY A 718 28.18 31.89 -9.22
N CYS A 719 28.95 31.63 -10.30
CA CYS A 719 30.05 32.47 -10.75
C CYS A 719 29.64 33.95 -10.88
N THR A 720 30.40 34.84 -10.24
CA THR A 720 30.15 36.30 -10.20
C THR A 720 30.43 36.98 -11.54
N GLN A 721 31.27 36.38 -12.38
CA GLN A 721 31.59 36.92 -13.70
C GLN A 721 30.52 36.58 -14.75
N CYS A 722 30.01 35.34 -14.76
CA CYS A 722 29.00 34.90 -15.72
C CYS A 722 27.58 35.33 -15.33
N PHE A 723 27.26 35.37 -14.03
CA PHE A 723 25.95 35.76 -13.52
C PHE A 723 26.06 37.05 -12.71
N LYS A 724 26.21 38.19 -13.41
CA LYS A 724 26.42 39.50 -12.78
C LYS A 724 25.17 40.09 -12.14
N ASN A 725 24.00 39.88 -12.77
CA ASN A 725 22.74 40.52 -12.38
C ASN A 725 21.79 39.53 -11.69
N ASP A 726 20.82 40.05 -10.95
CA ASP A 726 19.69 39.28 -10.37
C ASP A 726 20.11 38.08 -9.52
N ARG A 727 21.29 38.15 -8.90
CA ARG A 727 21.87 37.03 -8.14
C ARG A 727 21.10 36.65 -6.89
N ASP A 728 20.21 37.53 -6.43
CA ASP A 728 19.29 37.34 -5.30
C ASP A 728 17.92 36.78 -5.74
N LYS A 729 17.65 36.71 -7.04
CA LYS A 729 16.42 36.10 -7.55
C LYS A 729 16.47 34.57 -7.45
N PRO A 730 15.32 33.91 -7.21
CA PRO A 730 15.26 32.46 -7.23
C PRO A 730 15.69 31.90 -8.58
N VAL A 731 16.47 30.83 -8.57
CA VAL A 731 16.79 30.09 -9.80
C VAL A 731 15.53 29.38 -10.31
N TYR A 732 15.32 29.42 -11.62
CA TYR A 732 14.10 28.94 -12.29
C TYR A 732 13.66 27.52 -11.87
N ASN A 733 14.62 26.65 -11.59
CA ASN A 733 14.41 25.25 -11.22
C ASN A 733 14.34 24.98 -9.71
N ASN A 734 14.56 25.98 -8.87
CA ASN A 734 14.45 25.85 -7.42
C ASN A 734 14.20 27.20 -6.75
N SER A 735 12.94 27.46 -6.40
CA SER A 735 12.54 28.72 -5.76
C SER A 735 13.24 28.96 -4.42
N ASP A 736 13.79 27.95 -3.76
CA ASP A 736 14.53 28.10 -2.50
C ASP A 736 16.03 28.46 -2.66
N GLN A 737 16.57 28.50 -3.89
CA GLN A 737 17.98 28.79 -4.15
C GLN A 737 18.16 30.05 -4.99
N THR A 738 19.27 30.74 -4.80
CA THR A 738 19.69 31.92 -5.59
C THR A 738 21.15 31.72 -6.03
N MET A 739 21.63 32.52 -6.99
CA MET A 739 23.03 32.44 -7.42
C MET A 739 23.99 32.85 -6.29
N ASN A 740 23.57 33.75 -5.40
CA ASN A 740 24.33 34.10 -4.20
C ASN A 740 24.39 32.96 -3.17
N LEU A 741 23.33 32.15 -3.03
CA LEU A 741 23.36 30.96 -2.17
C LEU A 741 24.25 29.84 -2.72
N ARG A 742 24.50 29.83 -4.02
CA ARG A 742 25.33 28.82 -4.71
C ARG A 742 26.81 29.16 -4.70
N TYR A 743 27.19 30.43 -4.54
CA TYR A 743 28.57 30.88 -4.51
C TYR A 743 29.31 30.34 -3.27
N PRO A 744 30.25 29.38 -3.41
CA PRO A 744 31.10 28.96 -2.32
C PRO A 744 32.22 30.01 -2.12
N PHE A 745 32.61 30.27 -0.88
CA PHE A 745 33.86 30.98 -0.61
C PHE A 745 35.01 30.08 -1.07
N GLU A 746 35.56 30.33 -2.25
CA GLU A 746 36.82 29.75 -2.68
C GLU A 746 37.96 30.33 -1.85
N ASP A 747 38.68 29.44 -1.18
CA ASP A 747 40.07 29.71 -0.83
C ASP A 747 40.87 29.71 -2.15
N ARG A 748 41.65 30.77 -2.38
CA ARG A 748 42.18 31.18 -3.70
C ARG A 748 43.33 30.32 -4.23
N SER A 749 43.34 29.02 -3.97
CA SER A 749 44.48 28.13 -4.28
C SER A 749 44.27 27.21 -5.49
N VAL A 750 43.09 27.21 -6.14
CA VAL A 750 42.81 26.34 -7.30
C VAL A 750 42.24 27.16 -8.46
N THR A 751 42.94 27.18 -9.58
CA THR A 751 42.42 27.75 -10.84
C THR A 751 41.38 26.81 -11.43
N ARG A 752 40.13 27.28 -11.49
CA ARG A 752 39.01 26.60 -12.18
C ARG A 752 38.96 27.08 -13.63
N SER A 753 38.95 26.14 -14.57
CA SER A 753 38.93 26.40 -16.01
C SER A 753 37.65 25.91 -16.65
#